data_AF-A0A9X3MYQ9-F1
#
_entry.id   AF-A0A9X3MYQ9-F1
#
_cell.length_a   1.000
_cell.length_b   1.000
_cell.length_c   1.000
_cell.angle_alpha   90.00
_cell.angle_beta   90.00
_cell.angle_gamma   90.00
#
_symmetry.space_group_name_H-M   'P 1'
#
loop_
_entity.id
_entity.type
_entity.pdbx_description
1 polymer ?
#
loop_
_entity_poly.entity_id
_entity_poly.type
_entity_poly.pdbx_seq_one_letter_code
_entity_poly.pdbx_strand_id
1 'polypeptide(L)'
;MIQDQTGTELDHAGYDGKSAEQHLNLDLFPSQAAKLEDEGFDLTEVTLPKLGPKAARATGGDSPNPYYDVYRSYSEPGGIADELRGLARDYPDVVKLVEIGKSMLGKPILTIKITSNARNTPDGTRPAILYGATNHAREWITPEVVRREAHWILNHQDDVRVQEILKKTELWFLPVQNPDGYDYTFTCGTGTATKVCGPGDANSNRLWRKTLRDNNANGIYGDQGDGVDPNRNFPEQWALDEEGSSANPGNEDYRGPYANSEPENFAYDRLLRRIKPIANLNYHSAAQLLNSSFGFITNRPADDNTLARSLTGTDGDAAVDPYQPDQASDLYVTHGETVDWAYFQFGTIGFTPELDTAQTGGSSASSFVFPDDEDKVNAVFEKNLPLALNLAWSAAGDDFDRPRNFFDDASRYKVKATLDIEPTVFDVSYGGDQQVEAIVRKDLGPTDFQASVSGPGGRNQTLYLRGALYQGGERYGDVPGKYFQRVRATVPASFPPTSTTGTNANPRPVITGDTVTITVRAGGQEQVFTYKVVSTPQDKTKKRILVVAAEDYTGTAPNKTPYATAPRYLAQHVDALKAAGYEVDTYNIDAPPGTIKYPTFLGVLSHFDGVLYYTGDDLVPQDPGLTNYRRLSNATTLTGDTLISQWGAKGWFNLRDYLNEGGKIVIDGRNAHQTFASSSTSATAYSGYQFNPDPFYGFNYPADNLGDDNRPGSAFIRQHQVNNDIEQYFFGVGSRTGGAGSTTYNTAPIAPTANSIFAGVAPFTVDTAAGNDPTQDLDGNATPRAKSITRLRTFTSVLSSPSLQQPLRQEKAELDSQTTPAQTANGGVAISTRDTVAFGFGLEQVDQSTREALVSKAFGYLLPATPDTTAPVVDFTYPLELKEVTAIDPVDLEVKGYDDRGDIKEVRLYANDTLVKAKRSFPFQFRYYVPSNAAANSVITFKAEAEDKAGNVKTITRQVRVVSAAAIAQTPIAVGLPVLTGTPTVGSTLTLTNIAFINTPTSTRYVWYRDGDVISGADKVTYTLVAADLGHLITARVYAGNADGEGDSTPKNGLYVSAAAGAKGDKGDTGATGPAGANGTNGTNGAPGATGATGATGATGPVGPAGPKGDKGDKGDAPNVRVTCDLAADGKSVVCTITAIPPAASKAALKGTVRLAGTKKATKVSGKGKVKVRLRSSKKLKKAPKVVVKLGSAKSRTYTAR
;
A
#
# COMPACT_ATOMS: atom_id res chain seq x y z
N MET A 1 12.03 16.17 1.84
CA MET A 1 11.61 17.56 1.65
C MET A 1 12.78 18.44 2.03
N ILE A 2 13.18 19.46 1.27
CA ILE A 2 14.21 20.39 1.79
C ILE A 2 13.51 21.22 2.87
N GLN A 3 13.73 20.84 4.14
CA GLN A 3 13.35 21.66 5.28
C GLN A 3 14.55 22.54 5.59
N ASP A 4 14.40 23.85 5.44
CA ASP A 4 15.24 24.77 6.19
C ASP A 4 14.70 24.86 7.63
N GLN A 5 15.42 25.57 8.49
CA GLN A 5 15.08 25.72 9.91
C GLN A 5 13.80 26.54 10.18
N THR A 6 12.98 26.81 9.16
CA THR A 6 11.74 27.60 9.26
C THR A 6 10.45 26.80 9.08
N GLY A 7 10.52 25.52 8.67
CA GLY A 7 9.34 24.63 8.58
C GLY A 7 8.53 24.70 7.28
N THR A 8 9.09 25.23 6.19
CA THR A 8 8.37 25.41 4.91
C THR A 8 8.65 24.26 3.93
N GLU A 9 7.62 23.75 3.24
CA GLU A 9 7.73 22.67 2.25
C GLU A 9 8.24 23.14 0.88
N LEU A 10 9.16 22.37 0.29
CA LEU A 10 9.86 22.66 -0.96
C LEU A 10 9.81 21.45 -1.91
N ASP A 11 8.80 21.33 -2.77
CA ASP A 11 8.85 20.55 -4.02
C ASP A 11 7.64 20.79 -4.96
N HIS A 12 7.84 20.50 -6.26
CA HIS A 12 6.87 20.48 -7.38
C HIS A 12 6.80 21.66 -8.36
N ALA A 13 7.95 22.11 -8.89
CA ALA A 13 7.99 22.74 -10.21
C ALA A 13 8.80 21.85 -11.17
N GLY A 14 8.11 21.28 -12.18
CA GLY A 14 8.68 20.38 -13.18
C GLY A 14 9.94 20.94 -13.84
N TYR A 15 10.99 20.11 -13.85
CA TYR A 15 12.31 20.42 -14.38
C TYR A 15 12.40 20.01 -15.86
N ASP A 16 12.76 20.93 -16.76
CA ASP A 16 12.94 20.67 -18.20
C ASP A 16 14.41 20.70 -18.67
N GLY A 17 15.36 20.70 -17.75
CA GLY A 17 16.78 20.48 -18.05
C GLY A 17 17.55 21.69 -18.58
N LYS A 18 17.07 22.93 -18.43
CA LYS A 18 17.86 24.13 -18.80
C LYS A 18 18.02 25.12 -17.65
N SER A 19 19.26 25.54 -17.43
CA SER A 19 19.65 26.53 -16.42
C SER A 19 19.06 27.91 -16.71
N ALA A 20 18.01 28.27 -16.00
CA ALA A 20 17.62 29.65 -15.72
C ALA A 20 16.99 29.69 -14.31
N GLU A 21 17.00 30.88 -13.68
CA GLU A 21 16.52 31.16 -12.30
C GLU A 21 15.39 30.25 -11.80
N GLN A 22 15.58 29.72 -10.59
CA GLN A 22 14.53 28.99 -9.87
C GLN A 22 13.64 29.98 -9.13
N HIS A 23 12.35 29.98 -9.45
CA HIS A 23 11.35 30.79 -8.73
C HIS A 23 10.64 29.90 -7.71
N LEU A 24 10.84 30.21 -6.43
CA LEU A 24 10.24 29.51 -5.30
C LEU A 24 9.18 30.41 -4.67
N ASN A 25 7.93 29.96 -4.62
CA ASN A 25 6.84 30.71 -4.01
C ASN A 25 6.70 30.28 -2.54
N LEU A 26 7.15 31.15 -1.63
CA LEU A 26 7.10 30.95 -0.19
C LEU A 26 6.07 31.88 0.42
N ASP A 27 5.32 31.40 1.42
CA ASP A 27 4.58 32.27 2.33
C ASP A 27 5.45 32.49 3.57
N LEU A 28 5.93 33.73 3.76
CA LEU A 28 6.94 34.07 4.75
C LEU A 28 6.41 35.19 5.65
N PHE A 29 6.58 35.04 6.96
CA PHE A 29 6.50 36.18 7.85
C PHE A 29 7.62 37.18 7.53
N PRO A 30 7.44 38.49 7.77
CA PRO A 30 8.47 39.51 7.51
C PRO A 30 9.83 39.21 8.15
N SER A 31 9.84 38.53 9.30
CA SER A 31 11.06 38.11 9.99
C SER A 31 11.78 36.94 9.31
N GLN A 32 11.05 36.04 8.65
CA GLN A 32 11.62 34.95 7.86
C GLN A 32 12.16 35.46 6.52
N ALA A 33 11.43 36.37 5.87
CA ALA A 33 11.88 37.05 4.65
C ALA A 33 13.20 37.80 4.87
N ALA A 34 13.26 38.63 5.92
CA ALA A 34 14.48 39.36 6.28
C ALA A 34 15.67 38.44 6.57
N LYS A 35 15.42 37.28 7.18
CA LYS A 35 16.47 36.29 7.47
C LYS A 35 16.99 35.63 6.19
N LEU A 36 16.11 35.32 5.24
CA LEU A 36 16.51 34.77 3.93
C LEU A 36 17.26 35.81 3.10
N GLU A 37 16.83 37.07 3.12
CA GLU A 37 17.56 38.18 2.48
C GLU A 37 18.95 38.38 3.11
N ASP A 38 19.07 38.31 4.44
CA ASP A 38 20.36 38.35 5.16
C ASP A 38 21.26 37.13 4.83
N GLU A 39 20.67 36.00 4.48
CA GLU A 39 21.36 34.79 4.00
C GLU A 39 21.72 34.85 2.50
N GLY A 40 21.34 35.93 1.81
CA GLY A 40 21.72 36.22 0.42
C GLY A 40 20.73 35.74 -0.64
N PHE A 41 19.49 35.42 -0.26
CA PHE A 41 18.43 35.07 -1.21
C PHE A 41 17.77 36.33 -1.77
N ASP A 42 17.70 36.45 -3.10
CA ASP A 42 16.91 37.48 -3.77
C ASP A 42 15.42 37.10 -3.70
N LEU A 43 14.70 37.71 -2.76
CA LEU A 43 13.25 37.56 -2.66
C LEU A 43 12.56 38.58 -3.55
N THR A 44 11.84 38.08 -4.55
CA THR A 44 10.86 38.91 -5.24
C THR A 44 9.56 38.84 -4.46
N GLU A 45 9.16 39.93 -3.80
CA GLU A 45 7.83 40.03 -3.21
C GLU A 45 6.79 39.86 -4.32
N VAL A 46 6.25 38.66 -4.45
CA VAL A 46 5.05 38.44 -5.23
C VAL A 46 3.94 39.00 -4.37
N THR A 47 3.54 40.24 -4.65
CA THR A 47 2.27 40.73 -4.15
C THR A 47 1.23 39.76 -4.69
N LEU A 48 0.78 38.82 -3.85
CA LEU A 48 -0.44 38.07 -4.11
C LEU A 48 -1.43 39.14 -4.52
N PRO A 49 -2.02 39.06 -5.74
CA PRO A 49 -2.94 40.10 -6.15
C PRO A 49 -3.88 40.26 -4.98
N LYS A 50 -3.95 41.48 -4.40
CA LYS A 50 -4.97 41.78 -3.39
C LYS A 50 -6.21 41.19 -4.01
N LEU A 51 -6.72 40.11 -3.41
CA LEU A 51 -8.05 39.65 -3.73
C LEU A 51 -8.83 40.91 -3.42
N GLY A 52 -9.19 41.62 -4.50
CA GLY A 52 -9.84 42.90 -4.35
C GLY A 52 -11.01 42.65 -3.40
N PRO A 53 -11.46 43.64 -2.63
CA PRO A 53 -12.73 43.52 -1.96
C PRO A 53 -13.81 43.39 -3.04
N LYS A 54 -13.96 42.18 -3.60
CA LYS A 54 -15.15 41.74 -4.25
C LYS A 54 -16.04 41.44 -3.07
N ALA A 55 -16.93 42.39 -2.82
CA ALA A 55 -18.18 42.16 -2.10
C ALA A 55 -18.62 40.71 -2.30
N ALA A 56 -19.05 40.04 -1.22
CA ALA A 56 -19.73 38.75 -1.25
C ALA A 56 -20.48 38.60 -2.57
N ARG A 57 -19.86 37.88 -3.51
CA ARG A 57 -20.45 37.67 -4.82
C ARG A 57 -21.33 36.46 -4.59
N ALA A 58 -22.63 36.70 -4.40
CA ALA A 58 -23.60 35.69 -4.75
C ALA A 58 -23.49 35.49 -6.27
N THR A 59 -22.82 34.41 -6.74
CA THR A 59 -22.58 34.20 -8.19
C THR A 59 -22.87 32.82 -8.78
N GLY A 60 -23.44 31.86 -8.02
CA GLY A 60 -24.09 30.68 -8.62
C GLY A 60 -23.49 29.30 -8.32
N GLY A 61 -22.60 29.16 -7.34
CA GLY A 61 -22.21 27.87 -6.72
C GLY A 61 -23.12 27.46 -5.57
N ASP A 62 -22.97 26.22 -5.06
CA ASP A 62 -23.82 25.64 -4.00
C ASP A 62 -23.13 25.54 -2.62
N SER A 63 -21.94 26.14 -2.45
CA SER A 63 -21.29 26.18 -1.13
C SER A 63 -22.10 27.04 -0.13
N PRO A 64 -22.33 26.55 1.10
CA PRO A 64 -22.94 27.33 2.17
C PRO A 64 -21.96 28.36 2.78
N ASN A 65 -20.67 28.29 2.43
CA ASN A 65 -19.66 29.17 2.99
C ASN A 65 -19.82 30.61 2.46
N PRO A 66 -19.72 31.64 3.30
CA PRO A 66 -19.91 33.02 2.86
C PRO A 66 -18.78 33.58 1.97
N TYR A 67 -17.64 32.88 1.84
CA TYR A 67 -16.45 33.34 1.13
C TYR A 67 -16.08 32.54 -0.12
N TYR A 68 -16.68 31.36 -0.30
CA TYR A 68 -16.32 30.41 -1.37
C TYR A 68 -17.56 29.98 -2.16
N ASP A 69 -17.41 29.79 -3.46
CA ASP A 69 -18.46 29.35 -4.38
C ASP A 69 -18.58 27.81 -4.40
N VAL A 70 -17.46 27.08 -4.35
CA VAL A 70 -17.41 25.61 -4.44
C VAL A 70 -17.00 24.98 -3.10
N TYR A 71 -15.89 25.45 -2.53
CA TYR A 71 -15.33 24.84 -1.32
C TYR A 71 -16.19 25.11 -0.10
N ARG A 72 -16.40 24.07 0.71
CA ARG A 72 -17.18 24.14 1.96
C ARG A 72 -16.42 23.45 3.08
N SER A 73 -16.57 23.99 4.29
CA SER A 73 -15.98 23.39 5.48
C SER A 73 -16.75 22.13 5.90
N TYR A 74 -16.18 21.36 6.83
CA TYR A 74 -16.77 20.11 7.28
C TYR A 74 -17.97 20.34 8.18
N SER A 75 -17.82 21.23 9.17
CA SER A 75 -18.78 21.39 10.28
C SER A 75 -19.79 22.52 10.12
N GLU A 76 -19.66 23.41 9.13
CA GLU A 76 -20.63 24.48 8.95
C GLU A 76 -22.03 23.94 8.60
N PRO A 77 -23.10 24.65 8.96
CA PRO A 77 -24.46 24.27 8.53
C PRO A 77 -24.54 24.15 7.01
N GLY A 78 -24.95 22.98 6.52
CA GLY A 78 -24.97 22.67 5.09
C GLY A 78 -23.61 22.28 4.49
N GLY A 79 -22.56 22.21 5.31
CA GLY A 79 -21.23 21.73 4.94
C GLY A 79 -21.19 20.22 4.69
N ILE A 80 -19.99 19.67 4.55
CA ILE A 80 -19.79 18.27 4.11
C ILE A 80 -20.46 17.28 5.08
N ALA A 81 -20.37 17.50 6.40
CA ALA A 81 -21.00 16.59 7.38
C ALA A 81 -22.52 16.53 7.23
N ASP A 82 -23.17 17.66 6.95
CA ASP A 82 -24.62 17.75 6.74
C ASP A 82 -25.05 17.18 5.38
N GLU A 83 -24.23 17.33 4.34
CA GLU A 83 -24.42 16.70 3.04
C GLU A 83 -24.45 15.17 3.16
N LEU A 84 -23.47 14.58 3.87
CA LEU A 84 -23.43 13.13 4.10
C LEU A 84 -24.67 12.63 4.87
N ARG A 85 -25.14 13.40 5.87
CA ARG A 85 -26.40 13.11 6.58
C ARG A 85 -27.60 13.21 5.64
N GLY A 86 -27.60 14.20 4.75
CA GLY A 86 -28.61 14.41 3.71
C GLY A 86 -28.71 13.23 2.75
N LEU A 87 -27.58 12.79 2.18
CA LEU A 87 -27.52 11.64 1.28
C LEU A 87 -28.07 10.36 1.93
N ALA A 88 -27.72 10.11 3.20
CA ALA A 88 -28.23 8.95 3.92
C ALA A 88 -29.74 9.00 4.21
N ARG A 89 -30.30 10.21 4.36
CA ARG A 89 -31.74 10.45 4.52
C ARG A 89 -32.49 10.30 3.20
N ASP A 90 -31.92 10.81 2.11
CA ASP A 90 -32.58 10.93 0.81
C ASP A 90 -32.49 9.63 -0.01
N TYR A 91 -31.45 8.81 0.25
CA TYR A 91 -31.24 7.50 -0.40
C TYR A 91 -31.18 6.33 0.62
N PRO A 92 -32.20 6.13 1.47
CA PRO A 92 -32.13 5.23 2.62
C PRO A 92 -31.97 3.74 2.26
N ASP A 93 -32.36 3.34 1.06
CA ASP A 93 -32.25 1.96 0.57
C ASP A 93 -30.82 1.58 0.15
N VAL A 94 -30.03 2.57 -0.28
CA VAL A 94 -28.69 2.36 -0.84
C VAL A 94 -27.58 3.09 -0.10
N VAL A 95 -27.89 4.01 0.82
CA VAL A 95 -26.91 4.74 1.62
C VAL A 95 -27.08 4.47 3.12
N LYS A 96 -25.95 4.26 3.80
CA LYS A 96 -25.84 4.20 5.26
C LYS A 96 -24.77 5.18 5.73
N LEU A 97 -25.15 6.12 6.61
CA LEU A 97 -24.21 6.97 7.34
C LEU A 97 -23.53 6.17 8.45
N VAL A 98 -22.23 6.36 8.63
CA VAL A 98 -21.43 5.73 9.67
C VAL A 98 -20.49 6.75 10.29
N GLU A 99 -20.55 6.90 11.61
CA GLU A 99 -19.51 7.57 12.39
C GLU A 99 -18.42 6.53 12.74
N ILE A 100 -17.17 6.82 12.36
CA ILE A 100 -16.02 5.89 12.56
C ILE A 100 -15.17 6.23 13.80
N GLY A 101 -15.42 7.41 14.37
CA GLY A 101 -14.75 7.92 15.56
C GLY A 101 -15.01 9.40 15.73
N LYS A 102 -14.34 9.99 16.71
CA LYS A 102 -14.29 11.43 16.91
C LYS A 102 -12.84 11.91 16.75
N SER A 103 -12.67 13.13 16.26
CA SER A 103 -11.39 13.81 16.12
C SER A 103 -10.81 14.24 17.47
N MET A 104 -9.61 14.82 17.48
CA MET A 104 -8.94 15.35 18.67
C MET A 104 -9.83 16.33 19.46
N LEU A 105 -10.55 17.20 18.75
CA LEU A 105 -11.47 18.19 19.32
C LEU A 105 -12.91 17.65 19.46
N GLY A 106 -13.12 16.36 19.26
CA GLY A 106 -14.39 15.67 19.52
C GLY A 106 -15.41 15.75 18.38
N LYS A 107 -15.04 16.20 17.18
CA LYS A 107 -15.94 16.23 16.01
C LYS A 107 -16.17 14.81 15.50
N PRO A 108 -17.41 14.44 15.13
CA PRO A 108 -17.65 13.13 14.54
C PRO A 108 -16.94 13.02 13.19
N ILE A 109 -16.28 11.89 12.94
CA ILE A 109 -15.68 11.57 11.64
C ILE A 109 -16.69 10.68 10.89
N LEU A 110 -17.31 11.24 9.86
CA LEU A 110 -18.41 10.63 9.12
C LEU A 110 -17.97 10.05 7.78
N THR A 111 -18.46 8.86 7.45
CA THR A 111 -18.36 8.22 6.14
C THR A 111 -19.74 7.70 5.71
N ILE A 112 -19.97 7.55 4.41
CA ILE A 112 -21.16 6.88 3.88
C ILE A 112 -20.77 5.59 3.16
N LYS A 113 -21.58 4.55 3.39
CA LYS A 113 -21.56 3.31 2.62
C LYS A 113 -22.67 3.35 1.58
N ILE A 114 -22.31 3.13 0.32
CA ILE A 114 -23.24 3.00 -0.81
C ILE A 114 -23.25 1.55 -1.29
N THR A 115 -24.39 0.87 -1.14
CA THR A 115 -24.58 -0.53 -1.54
C THR A 115 -26.06 -0.90 -1.52
N SER A 116 -26.49 -1.91 -2.27
CA SER A 116 -27.90 -2.34 -2.24
C SER A 116 -28.30 -2.83 -0.86
N ASN A 117 -29.39 -2.29 -0.29
CA ASN A 117 -29.86 -2.60 1.06
C ASN A 117 -28.82 -2.19 2.13
N ALA A 118 -28.28 -0.98 2.03
CA ALA A 118 -27.12 -0.53 2.79
C ALA A 118 -27.27 -0.61 4.31
N ARG A 119 -28.43 -0.19 4.83
CA ARG A 119 -28.70 -0.18 6.28
C ARG A 119 -28.77 -1.58 6.88
N ASN A 120 -29.16 -2.59 6.10
CA ASN A 120 -29.34 -3.97 6.57
C ASN A 120 -28.22 -4.92 6.12
N THR A 121 -27.35 -4.51 5.20
CA THR A 121 -26.17 -5.28 4.81
C THR A 121 -25.10 -5.07 5.87
N PRO A 122 -24.63 -6.11 6.59
CA PRO A 122 -23.56 -5.95 7.55
C PRO A 122 -22.27 -5.51 6.85
N ASP A 123 -21.50 -4.63 7.48
CA ASP A 123 -20.32 -4.02 6.86
C ASP A 123 -19.21 -5.05 6.66
N GLY A 124 -18.49 -4.96 5.54
CA GLY A 124 -17.41 -5.88 5.19
C GLY A 124 -17.89 -7.28 4.78
N THR A 125 -19.18 -7.46 4.49
CA THR A 125 -19.71 -8.76 4.01
C THR A 125 -19.63 -8.91 2.50
N ARG A 126 -19.39 -7.80 1.79
CA ARG A 126 -19.11 -7.76 0.35
C ARG A 126 -17.72 -7.17 0.12
N PRO A 127 -17.08 -7.44 -1.03
CA PRO A 127 -15.88 -6.72 -1.43
C PRO A 127 -16.09 -5.21 -1.30
N ALA A 128 -15.23 -4.56 -0.52
CA ALA A 128 -15.33 -3.14 -0.23
C ALA A 128 -14.27 -2.34 -0.98
N ILE A 129 -14.63 -1.16 -1.46
CA ILE A 129 -13.74 -0.15 -2.02
C ILE A 129 -13.85 1.08 -1.13
N LEU A 130 -12.71 1.64 -0.72
CA LEU A 130 -12.66 2.88 0.07
C LEU A 130 -12.18 4.03 -0.82
N TYR A 131 -12.94 5.12 -0.82
CA TYR A 131 -12.60 6.42 -1.41
C TYR A 131 -12.39 7.38 -0.25
N GLY A 132 -11.14 7.62 0.11
CA GLY A 132 -10.71 8.49 1.20
C GLY A 132 -10.12 9.80 0.69
N ALA A 133 -10.21 10.85 1.48
CA ALA A 133 -9.59 12.16 1.22
C ALA A 133 -9.32 12.92 2.52
N THR A 134 -8.56 14.01 2.39
CA THR A 134 -8.26 14.97 3.45
C THR A 134 -7.59 14.33 4.67
N ASN A 135 -6.54 13.55 4.42
CA ASN A 135 -5.53 13.28 5.46
C ASN A 135 -4.86 14.60 5.83
N HIS A 136 -4.41 15.34 4.82
CA HIS A 136 -3.87 16.69 5.00
C HIS A 136 -4.97 17.74 4.80
N ALA A 137 -5.04 18.68 5.74
CA ALA A 137 -6.14 19.63 5.84
C ALA A 137 -6.21 20.65 4.68
N ARG A 138 -5.06 21.11 4.18
CA ARG A 138 -4.97 22.12 3.10
C ARG A 138 -5.37 21.64 1.70
N GLU A 139 -5.64 20.35 1.51
CA GLU A 139 -5.84 19.72 0.20
C GLU A 139 -7.31 19.74 -0.25
N TRP A 140 -7.91 20.94 -0.33
CA TRP A 140 -9.35 21.16 -0.48
C TRP A 140 -10.00 20.55 -1.73
N ILE A 141 -9.25 20.28 -2.79
CA ILE A 141 -9.80 19.63 -4.00
C ILE A 141 -10.14 18.15 -3.76
N THR A 142 -9.50 17.50 -2.79
CA THR A 142 -9.68 16.07 -2.50
C THR A 142 -11.07 15.71 -1.96
N PRO A 143 -11.66 16.40 -0.95
CA PRO A 143 -13.02 16.10 -0.50
C PRO A 143 -14.06 16.36 -1.60
N GLU A 144 -13.80 17.35 -2.45
CA GLU A 144 -14.65 17.74 -3.58
C GLU A 144 -14.75 16.65 -4.66
N VAL A 145 -13.66 15.91 -4.92
CA VAL A 145 -13.67 14.73 -5.81
C VAL A 145 -14.45 13.58 -5.17
N VAL A 146 -14.13 13.22 -3.92
CA VAL A 146 -14.77 12.07 -3.23
C VAL A 146 -16.28 12.25 -3.08
N ARG A 147 -16.75 13.45 -2.73
CA ARG A 147 -18.20 13.71 -2.62
C ARG A 147 -18.89 13.63 -3.99
N ARG A 148 -18.26 14.13 -5.07
CA ARG A 148 -18.83 14.06 -6.43
C ARG A 148 -18.88 12.64 -6.97
N GLU A 149 -17.91 11.80 -6.64
CA GLU A 149 -17.97 10.35 -6.96
C GLU A 149 -19.17 9.67 -6.28
N ALA A 150 -19.42 9.97 -5.00
CA ALA A 150 -20.59 9.47 -4.29
C ALA A 150 -21.90 9.89 -4.97
N HIS A 151 -22.04 11.18 -5.29
CA HIS A 151 -23.18 11.71 -6.04
C HIS A 151 -23.34 11.06 -7.41
N TRP A 152 -22.25 10.88 -8.15
CA TRP A 152 -22.29 10.27 -9.47
C TRP A 152 -22.87 8.86 -9.40
N ILE A 153 -22.42 8.04 -8.44
CA ILE A 153 -22.95 6.68 -8.24
C ILE A 153 -24.46 6.71 -7.92
N LEU A 154 -24.90 7.62 -7.04
CA LEU A 154 -26.31 7.72 -6.65
C LEU A 154 -27.20 8.20 -7.81
N ASN A 155 -26.71 9.15 -8.59
CA ASN A 155 -27.39 9.66 -9.78
C ASN A 155 -27.46 8.63 -10.92
N HIS A 156 -26.55 7.64 -10.93
CA HIS A 156 -26.49 6.57 -11.92
C HIS A 156 -26.92 5.20 -11.34
N GLN A 157 -27.61 5.16 -10.19
CA GLN A 157 -28.00 3.90 -9.53
C GLN A 157 -28.94 3.02 -10.39
N ASP A 158 -29.57 3.58 -11.42
CA ASP A 158 -30.42 2.86 -12.37
C ASP A 158 -29.65 2.24 -13.56
N ASP A 159 -28.37 2.60 -13.76
CA ASP A 159 -27.52 1.97 -14.76
C ASP A 159 -27.26 0.50 -14.40
N VAL A 160 -27.31 -0.39 -15.39
CA VAL A 160 -27.22 -1.84 -15.17
C VAL A 160 -25.88 -2.28 -14.57
N ARG A 161 -24.76 -1.61 -14.93
CA ARG A 161 -23.43 -1.89 -14.38
C ARG A 161 -23.35 -1.36 -12.94
N VAL A 162 -23.83 -0.14 -12.70
CA VAL A 162 -23.89 0.44 -11.34
C VAL A 162 -24.76 -0.41 -10.41
N GLN A 163 -25.93 -0.87 -10.87
CA GLN A 163 -26.76 -1.79 -10.09
C GLN A 163 -26.04 -3.10 -9.75
N GLU A 164 -25.22 -3.63 -10.68
CA GLU A 164 -24.42 -4.82 -10.42
C GLU A 164 -23.32 -4.55 -9.39
N ILE A 165 -22.64 -3.39 -9.48
CA ILE A 165 -21.69 -2.92 -8.46
C ILE A 165 -22.38 -2.85 -7.10
N LEU A 166 -23.50 -2.13 -6.98
CA LEU A 166 -24.22 -1.96 -5.72
C LEU A 166 -24.73 -3.28 -5.14
N LYS A 167 -25.11 -4.26 -5.99
CA LYS A 167 -25.55 -5.59 -5.53
C LYS A 167 -24.42 -6.45 -4.98
N LYS A 168 -23.19 -6.25 -5.47
CA LYS A 168 -22.06 -7.15 -5.21
C LYS A 168 -20.97 -6.56 -4.33
N THR A 169 -20.91 -5.23 -4.20
CA THR A 169 -19.82 -4.52 -3.51
C THR A 169 -20.36 -3.58 -2.44
N GLU A 170 -19.46 -3.08 -1.59
CA GLU A 170 -19.68 -1.93 -0.71
C GLU A 170 -18.75 -0.79 -1.14
N LEU A 171 -19.31 0.34 -1.56
CA LEU A 171 -18.52 1.54 -1.85
C LEU A 171 -18.54 2.45 -0.62
N TRP A 172 -17.39 2.80 -0.07
CA TRP A 172 -17.25 3.62 1.12
C TRP A 172 -16.61 4.96 0.76
N PHE A 173 -17.27 6.07 1.13
CA PHE A 173 -16.79 7.41 0.84
C PHE A 173 -16.51 8.15 2.15
N LEU A 174 -15.25 8.51 2.38
CA LEU A 174 -14.76 9.26 3.52
C LEU A 174 -14.10 10.56 2.99
N PRO A 175 -14.89 11.63 2.74
CA PRO A 175 -14.34 12.85 2.16
C PRO A 175 -13.36 13.58 3.09
N VAL A 176 -13.57 13.52 4.41
CA VAL A 176 -12.75 14.24 5.38
C VAL A 176 -12.31 13.32 6.52
N GLN A 177 -11.07 12.82 6.47
CA GLN A 177 -10.45 12.07 7.56
C GLN A 177 -10.01 12.97 8.72
N ASN A 178 -9.46 14.15 8.43
CA ASN A 178 -8.96 15.13 9.41
C ASN A 178 -9.90 16.35 9.53
N PRO A 179 -11.09 16.23 10.18
CA PRO A 179 -12.07 17.32 10.23
C PRO A 179 -11.63 18.50 11.11
N ASP A 180 -10.72 18.28 12.06
CA ASP A 180 -10.18 19.36 12.90
C ASP A 180 -9.27 20.26 12.10
N GLY A 181 -8.25 19.68 11.45
CA GLY A 181 -7.36 20.41 10.57
C GLY A 181 -8.12 21.02 9.39
N TYR A 182 -9.02 20.28 8.74
CA TYR A 182 -9.75 20.78 7.57
C TYR A 182 -10.57 22.04 7.91
N ASP A 183 -11.39 22.02 8.97
CA ASP A 183 -12.12 23.24 9.37
C ASP A 183 -11.17 24.38 9.76
N TYR A 184 -10.04 24.08 10.41
CA TYR A 184 -9.04 25.08 10.79
C TYR A 184 -8.55 25.87 9.57
N THR A 185 -8.39 25.24 8.41
CA THR A 185 -7.95 25.93 7.19
C THR A 185 -8.93 26.99 6.66
N PHE A 186 -10.19 27.03 7.13
CA PHE A 186 -11.17 28.06 6.79
C PHE A 186 -11.13 29.28 7.74
N THR A 187 -10.17 29.30 8.67
CA THR A 187 -10.15 30.23 9.81
C THR A 187 -8.87 31.06 9.85
N CYS A 188 -8.83 32.09 10.70
CA CYS A 188 -7.64 32.91 10.92
C CYS A 188 -7.22 33.00 12.40
N GLY A 189 -5.91 33.13 12.63
CA GLY A 189 -5.26 33.25 13.93
C GLY A 189 -4.92 31.89 14.58
N THR A 190 -4.26 31.91 15.74
CA THR A 190 -3.88 30.71 16.51
C THR A 190 -4.85 30.43 17.66
N GLY A 191 -4.76 29.24 18.27
CA GLY A 191 -5.58 28.86 19.43
C GLY A 191 -6.83 28.10 19.01
N THR A 192 -8.02 28.60 19.32
CA THR A 192 -9.28 27.96 18.90
C THR A 192 -9.67 28.27 17.46
N ALA A 193 -8.99 29.25 16.83
CA ALA A 193 -9.23 29.81 15.50
C ALA A 193 -10.66 29.61 14.98
N THR A 194 -11.65 30.18 15.66
CA THR A 194 -13.08 29.99 15.29
C THR A 194 -13.57 31.03 14.29
N LYS A 195 -12.76 32.05 13.99
CA LYS A 195 -13.13 33.12 13.07
C LYS A 195 -12.88 32.67 11.64
N VAL A 196 -13.96 32.40 10.91
CA VAL A 196 -13.92 32.14 9.47
C VAL A 196 -13.33 33.38 8.77
N CYS A 197 -12.42 33.15 7.82
CA CYS A 197 -11.76 34.20 7.07
C CYS A 197 -11.78 33.91 5.57
N GLY A 198 -11.79 34.95 4.76
CA GLY A 198 -11.81 34.82 3.31
C GLY A 198 -10.41 34.60 2.74
N PRO A 199 -10.31 34.25 1.44
CA PRO A 199 -9.01 34.11 0.80
C PRO A 199 -8.26 35.46 0.81
N GLY A 200 -6.96 35.41 1.16
CA GLY A 200 -6.08 36.59 1.25
C GLY A 200 -6.05 37.30 2.61
N ASP A 201 -6.73 36.78 3.64
CA ASP A 201 -6.63 37.33 5.00
C ASP A 201 -5.23 37.09 5.61
N ALA A 202 -4.62 38.14 6.18
CA ALA A 202 -3.21 38.18 6.60
C ALA A 202 -2.78 37.19 7.71
N ASN A 203 -3.73 36.52 8.36
CA ASN A 203 -3.49 35.50 9.38
C ASN A 203 -4.28 34.22 9.07
N SER A 204 -4.52 33.92 7.80
CA SER A 204 -5.27 32.73 7.38
C SER A 204 -4.50 31.44 7.71
N ASN A 205 -5.23 30.43 8.16
CA ASN A 205 -4.70 29.09 8.43
C ASN A 205 -4.80 28.16 7.21
N ARG A 206 -5.06 28.70 6.01
CA ARG A 206 -5.38 27.95 4.79
C ARG A 206 -4.36 26.86 4.42
N LEU A 207 -3.10 27.02 4.79
CA LEU A 207 -2.01 26.09 4.47
C LEU A 207 -1.71 25.08 5.59
N TRP A 208 -2.51 25.04 6.66
CA TRP A 208 -2.35 24.03 7.70
C TRP A 208 -2.51 22.62 7.14
N ARG A 209 -1.58 21.71 7.47
CA ARG A 209 -1.53 20.34 6.96
C ARG A 209 -2.00 19.30 7.99
N LYS A 210 -1.49 19.40 9.21
CA LYS A 210 -1.50 18.35 10.26
C LYS A 210 -2.86 18.20 10.98
N THR A 211 -2.96 17.26 11.92
CA THR A 211 -4.01 17.28 12.97
C THR A 211 -3.89 18.53 13.85
N LEU A 212 -4.80 18.73 14.81
CA LEU A 212 -4.71 19.80 15.81
C LEU A 212 -4.32 19.29 17.20
N ARG A 213 -3.41 18.32 17.28
CA ARG A 213 -2.84 17.86 18.55
C ARG A 213 -2.04 18.98 19.22
N ASP A 214 -2.39 19.34 20.45
CA ASP A 214 -1.55 20.21 21.29
C ASP A 214 -0.39 19.37 21.84
N ASN A 215 0.77 19.47 21.18
CA ASN A 215 1.94 18.64 21.52
C ASN A 215 2.69 19.17 22.74
N ASN A 216 2.59 20.48 22.99
CA ASN A 216 3.34 21.18 24.04
C ASN A 216 2.48 21.46 25.30
N ALA A 217 1.19 21.11 25.25
CA ALA A 217 0.20 21.29 26.30
C ALA A 217 0.01 22.76 26.73
N ASN A 218 0.19 23.71 25.81
CA ASN A 218 0.05 25.14 26.09
C ASN A 218 -1.40 25.64 25.95
N GLY A 219 -2.33 24.81 25.44
CA GLY A 219 -3.74 25.14 25.22
C GLY A 219 -3.99 26.04 24.00
N ILE A 220 -2.98 26.26 23.17
CA ILE A 220 -3.03 26.90 21.86
C ILE A 220 -2.94 25.78 20.84
N TYR A 221 -3.74 25.83 19.78
CA TYR A 221 -3.65 24.88 18.66
C TYR A 221 -3.16 25.59 17.42
N GLY A 222 -2.48 24.83 16.55
CA GLY A 222 -2.08 25.30 15.24
C GLY A 222 -0.82 26.17 15.25
N ASP A 223 -0.02 26.13 16.32
CA ASP A 223 1.29 26.77 16.35
C ASP A 223 2.41 25.84 15.81
N GLN A 224 3.64 26.36 15.68
CA GLN A 224 4.76 25.63 15.09
C GLN A 224 5.04 24.28 15.79
N GLY A 225 4.69 24.13 17.07
CA GLY A 225 4.93 22.89 17.82
C GLY A 225 3.81 21.85 17.71
N ASP A 226 2.68 22.19 17.12
CA ASP A 226 1.43 21.41 17.21
C ASP A 226 1.14 20.56 15.98
N GLY A 227 0.20 19.65 16.15
CA GLY A 227 -0.28 18.74 15.12
C GLY A 227 0.66 17.58 14.87
N VAL A 228 0.11 16.53 14.27
CA VAL A 228 0.81 15.35 13.76
C VAL A 228 0.41 15.17 12.30
N ASP A 229 1.35 14.78 11.44
CA ASP A 229 1.02 14.40 10.06
C ASP A 229 0.23 13.07 10.07
N PRO A 230 -1.06 13.07 9.69
CA PRO A 230 -1.87 11.85 9.69
C PRO A 230 -1.34 10.80 8.72
N ASN A 231 -0.63 11.19 7.66
CA ASN A 231 -0.03 10.27 6.70
C ASN A 231 1.44 9.95 7.03
N ARG A 232 1.87 10.17 8.29
CA ARG A 232 3.11 9.62 8.88
C ARG A 232 2.87 8.85 10.19
N ASN A 233 1.63 8.71 10.61
CA ASN A 233 1.29 8.20 11.94
C ASN A 233 0.82 6.73 11.95
N PHE A 234 0.69 6.04 10.81
CA PHE A 234 0.30 4.63 10.82
C PHE A 234 1.45 3.70 11.24
N PRO A 235 1.19 2.51 11.83
CA PRO A 235 2.25 1.66 12.39
C PRO A 235 3.13 0.89 11.42
N GLU A 236 2.89 0.91 10.11
CA GLU A 236 3.80 0.21 9.19
C GLU A 236 5.06 1.03 8.96
N GLN A 237 6.21 0.48 9.35
CA GLN A 237 7.53 1.13 9.20
C GLN A 237 7.56 2.54 9.76
N TRP A 238 6.73 2.78 10.78
CA TRP A 238 6.73 4.02 11.52
C TRP A 238 8.10 4.23 12.13
N ALA A 239 8.67 5.42 11.99
CA ALA A 239 10.02 5.73 12.47
C ALA A 239 11.12 4.76 12.00
N LEU A 240 11.00 4.18 10.79
CA LEU A 240 12.05 3.32 10.20
C LEU A 240 13.40 4.05 10.17
N ASP A 241 13.35 5.31 9.75
CA ASP A 241 14.43 6.29 9.84
C ASP A 241 13.91 7.75 9.91
N GLU A 242 14.79 8.74 9.77
CA GLU A 242 14.45 10.18 9.74
C GLU A 242 14.34 10.77 8.31
N GLU A 243 14.46 9.95 7.25
CA GLU A 243 14.26 10.37 5.86
C GLU A 243 12.77 10.43 5.55
N GLY A 244 12.03 9.37 5.88
CA GLY A 244 10.61 9.26 5.52
C GLY A 244 9.62 9.99 6.44
N SER A 245 10.09 10.48 7.60
CA SER A 245 9.29 11.27 8.56
C SER A 245 10.17 11.88 9.64
N SER A 246 9.67 12.91 10.34
CA SER A 246 10.44 13.62 11.38
C SER A 246 9.98 13.27 12.81
N ALA A 247 10.94 13.16 13.74
CA ALA A 247 10.67 13.16 15.19
C ALA A 247 10.43 14.55 15.79
N ASN A 248 10.68 15.64 15.06
CA ASN A 248 10.53 17.00 15.57
C ASN A 248 9.08 17.49 15.42
N PRO A 249 8.36 17.82 16.52
CA PRO A 249 7.00 18.37 16.46
C PRO A 249 6.88 19.64 15.59
N GLY A 250 7.99 20.38 15.48
CA GLY A 250 8.16 21.56 14.64
C GLY A 250 7.92 21.37 13.14
N ASN A 251 7.98 20.13 12.66
CA ASN A 251 8.00 19.83 11.23
C ASN A 251 6.60 19.43 10.71
N GLU A 252 6.35 19.69 9.43
CA GLU A 252 5.10 19.34 8.74
C GLU A 252 4.91 17.83 8.59
N ASP A 253 6.00 17.06 8.55
CA ASP A 253 6.03 15.58 8.48
C ASP A 253 6.27 14.93 9.85
N TYR A 254 5.92 15.62 10.93
CA TYR A 254 6.03 15.07 12.27
C TYR A 254 5.16 13.82 12.42
N ARG A 255 5.81 12.67 12.67
CA ARG A 255 5.17 11.34 12.73
C ARG A 255 4.34 11.07 14.00
N GLY A 256 4.33 12.01 14.94
CA GLY A 256 3.72 11.85 16.25
C GLY A 256 4.65 11.18 17.27
N PRO A 257 4.23 11.10 18.54
CA PRO A 257 5.03 10.50 19.61
C PRO A 257 5.09 8.97 19.58
N TYR A 258 4.15 8.32 18.90
CA TYR A 258 4.07 6.88 18.67
C TYR A 258 3.09 6.61 17.51
N ALA A 259 3.19 5.45 16.88
CA ALA A 259 2.26 5.04 15.83
C ALA A 259 0.80 4.97 16.34
N ASN A 260 -0.14 5.42 15.51
CA ASN A 260 -1.54 5.68 15.86
C ASN A 260 -1.67 6.52 17.12
N SER A 261 -0.96 7.64 17.23
CA SER A 261 -1.20 8.59 18.32
C SER A 261 -2.48 9.39 18.14
N GLU A 262 -2.94 9.55 16.89
CA GLU A 262 -4.04 10.43 16.53
C GLU A 262 -5.39 9.68 16.53
N PRO A 263 -6.44 10.25 17.15
CA PRO A 263 -7.76 9.65 17.15
C PRO A 263 -8.37 9.53 15.74
N GLU A 264 -8.00 10.41 14.81
CA GLU A 264 -8.33 10.35 13.38
C GLU A 264 -7.73 9.09 12.73
N ASN A 265 -6.45 8.82 12.96
CA ASN A 265 -5.77 7.60 12.48
C ASN A 265 -6.38 6.35 13.09
N PHE A 266 -6.69 6.35 14.39
CA PHE A 266 -7.43 5.24 15.03
C PHE A 266 -8.81 5.01 14.40
N ALA A 267 -9.54 6.07 14.09
CA ALA A 267 -10.85 5.96 13.45
C ALA A 267 -10.74 5.35 12.04
N TYR A 268 -9.73 5.76 11.26
CA TYR A 268 -9.44 5.19 9.95
C TYR A 268 -9.04 3.71 10.05
N ASP A 269 -8.13 3.35 10.97
CA ASP A 269 -7.74 1.95 11.20
C ASP A 269 -8.92 1.07 11.61
N ARG A 270 -9.84 1.59 12.46
CA ARG A 270 -11.09 0.89 12.78
C ARG A 270 -11.95 0.66 11.55
N LEU A 271 -12.04 1.64 10.65
CA LEU A 271 -12.77 1.48 9.39
C LEU A 271 -12.12 0.41 8.51
N LEU A 272 -10.81 0.48 8.28
CA LEU A 272 -10.06 -0.53 7.51
C LEU A 272 -10.28 -1.94 8.08
N ARG A 273 -10.20 -2.11 9.41
CA ARG A 273 -10.43 -3.39 10.07
C ARG A 273 -11.87 -3.90 9.93
N ARG A 274 -12.84 -2.98 9.97
CA ARG A 274 -14.28 -3.27 9.86
C ARG A 274 -14.65 -3.76 8.47
N ILE A 275 -14.13 -3.10 7.42
CA ILE A 275 -14.58 -3.32 6.04
C ILE A 275 -13.60 -4.14 5.21
N LYS A 276 -12.31 -4.15 5.59
CA LYS A 276 -11.18 -4.83 4.91
C LYS A 276 -11.22 -4.59 3.40
N PRO A 277 -11.04 -3.33 2.97
CA PRO A 277 -11.24 -2.97 1.59
C PRO A 277 -10.28 -3.75 0.68
N ILE A 278 -10.76 -4.19 -0.47
CA ILE A 278 -9.90 -4.85 -1.46
C ILE A 278 -9.11 -3.82 -2.28
N ALA A 279 -9.62 -2.59 -2.37
CA ALA A 279 -8.95 -1.46 -2.98
C ALA A 279 -9.22 -0.15 -2.21
N ASN A 280 -8.25 0.77 -2.24
CA ASN A 280 -8.33 2.08 -1.59
C ASN A 280 -7.84 3.18 -2.54
N LEU A 281 -8.64 4.22 -2.78
CA LEU A 281 -8.19 5.47 -3.36
C LEU A 281 -8.10 6.50 -2.23
N ASN A 282 -6.89 6.85 -1.85
CA ASN A 282 -6.63 7.86 -0.83
C ASN A 282 -6.21 9.16 -1.52
N TYR A 283 -7.16 10.02 -1.84
CA TYR A 283 -6.91 11.24 -2.61
C TYR A 283 -6.14 12.27 -1.79
N HIS A 284 -5.05 12.74 -2.40
CA HIS A 284 -4.21 13.84 -1.94
C HIS A 284 -4.12 14.93 -3.01
N SER A 285 -3.53 16.07 -2.69
CA SER A 285 -3.15 17.06 -3.70
C SER A 285 -1.90 17.80 -3.23
N ALA A 286 -0.97 18.22 -4.08
CA ALA A 286 -1.10 18.28 -5.53
C ALA A 286 0.20 17.91 -6.23
N ALA A 287 0.10 17.14 -7.31
CA ALA A 287 1.25 16.83 -8.17
C ALA A 287 0.88 16.22 -9.54
N GLN A 288 -0.38 15.83 -9.76
CA GLN A 288 -0.78 15.00 -10.90
C GLN A 288 -0.08 13.63 -10.92
N LEU A 289 -0.15 12.86 -9.83
CA LEU A 289 0.47 11.53 -9.68
C LEU A 289 -0.55 10.44 -9.31
N LEU A 290 -0.22 9.19 -9.59
CA LEU A 290 -0.94 7.98 -9.17
C LEU A 290 0.04 7.05 -8.42
N ASN A 291 0.29 7.35 -7.16
CA ASN A 291 1.27 6.64 -6.35
C ASN A 291 0.71 5.30 -5.86
N SER A 292 1.52 4.24 -5.91
CA SER A 292 1.20 2.90 -5.40
C SER A 292 2.25 2.42 -4.42
N SER A 293 1.91 1.49 -3.53
CA SER A 293 2.87 0.96 -2.54
C SER A 293 4.18 0.47 -3.19
N PHE A 294 5.36 0.76 -2.63
CA PHE A 294 5.58 1.29 -1.27
C PHE A 294 6.11 2.72 -1.23
N GLY A 295 5.79 3.43 -0.15
CA GLY A 295 6.40 4.71 0.21
C GLY A 295 7.74 4.56 0.94
N PHE A 296 7.91 3.50 1.75
CA PHE A 296 9.07 3.39 2.65
C PHE A 296 10.42 3.05 1.99
N ILE A 297 10.43 2.63 0.73
CA ILE A 297 11.66 2.16 0.09
C ILE A 297 11.66 2.31 -1.43
N THR A 298 12.72 2.90 -1.98
CA THR A 298 12.85 3.13 -3.43
C THR A 298 13.18 1.85 -4.19
N ASN A 299 12.66 1.71 -5.41
CA ASN A 299 13.02 0.59 -6.31
C ASN A 299 12.92 -0.82 -5.66
N ARG A 300 11.94 -1.00 -4.76
CA ARG A 300 11.51 -2.31 -4.24
C ARG A 300 9.98 -2.37 -4.31
N PRO A 301 9.41 -2.69 -5.50
CA PRO A 301 7.96 -2.67 -5.68
C PRO A 301 7.28 -3.78 -4.90
N ALA A 302 6.00 -3.60 -4.58
CA ALA A 302 5.15 -4.65 -4.00
C ALA A 302 5.08 -5.89 -4.91
N ASP A 303 4.88 -7.08 -4.32
CA ASP A 303 4.72 -8.30 -5.11
C ASP A 303 3.45 -8.23 -6.00
N ASP A 304 2.45 -7.43 -5.64
CA ASP A 304 1.26 -7.15 -6.47
C ASP A 304 1.45 -6.01 -7.48
N ASN A 305 2.67 -5.48 -7.70
CA ASN A 305 2.90 -4.32 -8.56
C ASN A 305 2.42 -4.52 -10.03
N THR A 306 2.37 -5.76 -10.51
CA THR A 306 1.77 -6.07 -11.82
C THR A 306 0.26 -5.75 -11.86
N LEU A 307 -0.45 -5.92 -10.74
CA LEU A 307 -1.85 -5.50 -10.57
C LEU A 307 -1.96 -3.98 -10.45
N ALA A 308 -1.08 -3.33 -9.68
CA ALA A 308 -1.05 -1.88 -9.58
C ALA A 308 -0.91 -1.22 -10.96
N ARG A 309 0.15 -1.55 -11.72
CA ARG A 309 0.40 -1.05 -13.09
C ARG A 309 -0.74 -1.35 -14.06
N SER A 310 -1.45 -2.46 -13.87
CA SER A 310 -2.60 -2.80 -14.73
C SER A 310 -3.82 -1.92 -14.51
N LEU A 311 -3.95 -1.34 -13.31
CA LEU A 311 -5.05 -0.47 -12.88
C LEU A 311 -4.73 1.01 -13.07
N THR A 312 -3.50 1.43 -12.75
CA THR A 312 -3.05 2.83 -12.86
C THR A 312 -2.44 3.16 -14.22
N GLY A 313 -2.08 2.14 -15.00
CA GLY A 313 -1.38 2.33 -16.27
C GLY A 313 0.13 2.46 -16.08
N THR A 314 0.77 3.01 -17.10
CA THR A 314 2.22 3.24 -17.16
C THR A 314 2.47 4.58 -17.82
N ASP A 315 3.72 5.04 -17.83
CA ASP A 315 4.09 6.30 -18.47
C ASP A 315 3.65 6.36 -19.93
N GLY A 316 2.99 7.47 -20.28
CA GLY A 316 2.41 7.68 -21.62
C GLY A 316 1.07 6.96 -21.86
N ASP A 317 0.60 6.11 -20.95
CA ASP A 317 -0.67 5.39 -21.00
C ASP A 317 -1.22 5.17 -19.58
N ALA A 318 -1.40 6.30 -18.88
CA ALA A 318 -1.89 6.36 -17.51
C ALA A 318 -3.43 6.25 -17.45
N ALA A 319 -3.93 5.77 -16.31
CA ALA A 319 -5.37 5.64 -16.07
C ALA A 319 -6.10 6.99 -15.99
N VAL A 320 -5.34 8.04 -15.66
CA VAL A 320 -5.82 9.40 -15.47
C VAL A 320 -4.80 10.29 -16.19
N ASP A 321 -5.16 10.93 -17.30
CA ASP A 321 -4.23 11.78 -18.07
C ASP A 321 -4.35 13.25 -17.66
N PRO A 322 -3.25 14.01 -17.42
CA PRO A 322 -1.84 13.62 -17.51
C PRO A 322 -1.19 13.12 -16.21
N TYR A 323 -1.91 12.43 -15.32
CA TYR A 323 -1.30 11.95 -14.08
C TYR A 323 -0.27 10.85 -14.35
N GLN A 324 0.79 10.82 -13.54
CA GLN A 324 1.90 9.88 -13.72
C GLN A 324 1.80 8.72 -12.71
N PRO A 325 1.73 7.46 -13.17
CA PRO A 325 1.76 6.30 -12.28
C PRO A 325 3.17 6.04 -11.76
N ASP A 326 3.31 5.96 -10.44
CA ASP A 326 4.60 5.79 -9.77
C ASP A 326 4.51 4.83 -8.58
N GLN A 327 5.66 4.30 -8.14
CA GLN A 327 5.78 3.80 -6.78
C GLN A 327 5.83 5.02 -5.84
N ALA A 328 5.15 5.00 -4.68
CA ALA A 328 5.06 6.16 -3.80
C ALA A 328 6.43 6.72 -3.39
N SER A 329 7.43 5.85 -3.20
CA SER A 329 8.82 6.25 -2.91
C SER A 329 9.52 7.02 -4.04
N ASP A 330 9.07 6.89 -5.30
CA ASP A 330 9.65 7.60 -6.45
C ASP A 330 9.33 9.10 -6.41
N LEU A 331 8.24 9.47 -5.74
CA LEU A 331 8.01 10.85 -5.31
C LEU A 331 9.02 11.19 -4.21
N TYR A 332 8.96 10.46 -3.08
CA TYR A 332 9.98 10.43 -2.04
C TYR A 332 9.69 9.33 -1.00
N VAL A 333 10.71 8.93 -0.24
CA VAL A 333 10.54 7.98 0.88
C VAL A 333 9.56 8.53 1.91
N THR A 334 8.63 7.69 2.39
CA THR A 334 7.68 8.01 3.46
C THR A 334 7.55 6.86 4.46
N HIS A 335 7.35 7.20 5.73
CA HIS A 335 7.14 6.23 6.81
C HIS A 335 5.78 6.41 7.47
N GLY A 336 5.09 5.32 7.80
CA GLY A 336 3.80 5.36 8.48
C GLY A 336 2.65 5.93 7.66
N GLU A 337 2.63 5.67 6.34
CA GLU A 337 1.57 6.14 5.46
C GLU A 337 0.36 5.19 5.35
N THR A 338 -0.75 5.73 4.86
CA THR A 338 -2.07 5.09 4.84
C THR A 338 -2.14 3.86 3.92
N VAL A 339 -1.60 3.98 2.71
CA VAL A 339 -1.73 2.95 1.66
C VAL A 339 -0.86 1.74 1.97
N ASP A 340 0.38 1.96 2.43
CA ASP A 340 1.26 0.90 2.90
C ASP A 340 0.66 0.17 4.11
N TRP A 341 0.15 0.91 5.10
CA TRP A 341 -0.56 0.32 6.24
C TRP A 341 -1.72 -0.59 5.81
N ALA A 342 -2.58 -0.12 4.91
CA ALA A 342 -3.71 -0.90 4.42
C ALA A 342 -3.26 -2.16 3.66
N TYR A 343 -2.18 -2.04 2.87
CA TYR A 343 -1.59 -3.16 2.14
C TYR A 343 -1.06 -4.24 3.08
N PHE A 344 -0.18 -3.89 4.02
CA PHE A 344 0.45 -4.87 4.91
C PHE A 344 -0.53 -5.54 5.87
N GLN A 345 -1.55 -4.82 6.35
CA GLN A 345 -2.46 -5.36 7.36
C GLN A 345 -3.67 -6.10 6.77
N PHE A 346 -4.17 -5.64 5.63
CA PHE A 346 -5.43 -6.15 5.06
C PHE A 346 -5.27 -6.71 3.64
N GLY A 347 -4.12 -6.53 3.01
CA GLY A 347 -3.88 -6.88 1.60
C GLY A 347 -4.69 -6.00 0.65
N THR A 348 -4.94 -4.75 1.04
CA THR A 348 -5.67 -3.75 0.25
C THR A 348 -4.77 -3.23 -0.86
N ILE A 349 -5.24 -3.25 -2.11
CA ILE A 349 -4.53 -2.60 -3.21
C ILE A 349 -4.85 -1.11 -3.19
N GLY A 350 -3.97 -0.32 -2.61
CA GLY A 350 -4.17 1.11 -2.44
C GLY A 350 -3.42 1.96 -3.48
N PHE A 351 -3.97 3.13 -3.75
CA PHE A 351 -3.34 4.18 -4.52
C PHE A 351 -3.50 5.51 -3.80
N THR A 352 -2.51 6.38 -3.93
CA THR A 352 -2.52 7.77 -3.50
C THR A 352 -2.50 8.66 -4.74
N PRO A 353 -3.66 9.03 -5.31
CA PRO A 353 -3.69 10.04 -6.37
C PRO A 353 -3.33 11.40 -5.79
N GLU A 354 -2.27 12.02 -6.30
CA GLU A 354 -1.95 13.43 -6.06
C GLU A 354 -2.65 14.27 -7.12
N LEU A 355 -3.74 14.94 -6.75
CA LEU A 355 -4.59 15.65 -7.69
C LEU A 355 -3.90 16.87 -8.33
N ASP A 356 -4.66 17.58 -9.17
CA ASP A 356 -4.24 18.78 -9.90
C ASP A 356 -3.71 19.91 -8.98
N THR A 357 -2.72 20.64 -9.47
CA THR A 357 -2.13 21.80 -8.78
C THR A 357 -2.90 23.08 -9.13
N ALA A 358 -2.74 24.13 -8.32
CA ALA A 358 -3.27 25.45 -8.65
C ALA A 358 -2.84 25.94 -10.05
N GLN A 359 -1.61 25.62 -10.46
CA GLN A 359 -1.04 25.98 -11.76
C GLN A 359 -1.77 25.28 -12.91
N THR A 360 -2.10 23.99 -12.76
CA THR A 360 -2.87 23.26 -13.79
C THR A 360 -4.31 23.76 -13.86
N GLY A 361 -4.83 24.29 -12.75
CA GLY A 361 -6.09 25.06 -12.71
C GLY A 361 -5.99 26.50 -13.26
N GLY A 362 -4.83 26.95 -13.72
CA GLY A 362 -4.62 28.29 -14.27
C GLY A 362 -4.49 29.40 -13.21
N SER A 363 -4.05 29.07 -12.00
CA SER A 363 -3.75 30.00 -10.91
C SER A 363 -2.25 30.02 -10.61
N SER A 364 -1.70 31.17 -10.25
CA SER A 364 -0.30 31.33 -9.81
C SER A 364 -0.12 31.19 -8.30
N ALA A 365 -1.14 30.77 -7.56
CA ALA A 365 -1.09 30.58 -6.12
C ALA A 365 -0.25 29.34 -5.71
N SER A 366 -0.09 29.12 -4.39
CA SER A 366 0.44 27.87 -3.85
C SER A 366 -0.25 26.66 -4.49
N SER A 367 0.49 25.59 -4.76
CA SER A 367 -0.01 24.38 -5.46
C SER A 367 -1.27 23.79 -4.82
N PHE A 368 -1.46 23.95 -3.50
CA PHE A 368 -2.60 23.47 -2.72
C PHE A 368 -3.83 24.40 -2.74
N VAL A 369 -3.70 25.62 -3.28
CA VAL A 369 -4.78 26.62 -3.37
C VAL A 369 -5.40 26.55 -4.76
N PHE A 370 -6.00 25.39 -5.07
CA PHE A 370 -6.69 25.15 -6.33
C PHE A 370 -7.86 26.15 -6.49
N PRO A 371 -8.12 26.68 -7.70
CA PRO A 371 -9.18 27.66 -7.92
C PRO A 371 -10.54 27.24 -7.36
N ASP A 372 -11.23 28.19 -6.75
CA ASP A 372 -12.63 28.06 -6.32
C ASP A 372 -13.54 28.35 -7.52
N ASP A 373 -13.68 27.34 -8.39
CA ASP A 373 -14.34 27.45 -9.70
C ASP A 373 -14.95 26.09 -10.06
N GLU A 374 -16.27 26.04 -10.27
CA GLU A 374 -17.00 24.78 -10.44
C GLU A 374 -16.56 24.01 -11.69
N ASP A 375 -16.33 24.70 -12.81
CA ASP A 375 -15.92 24.04 -14.06
C ASP A 375 -14.55 23.37 -13.90
N LYS A 376 -13.62 24.04 -13.19
CA LYS A 376 -12.28 23.51 -12.94
C LYS A 376 -12.29 22.37 -11.94
N VAL A 377 -13.03 22.48 -10.84
CA VAL A 377 -13.18 21.41 -9.84
C VAL A 377 -13.86 20.19 -10.48
N ASN A 378 -14.91 20.41 -11.28
CA ASN A 378 -15.58 19.34 -12.02
C ASN A 378 -14.65 18.66 -13.02
N ALA A 379 -13.78 19.40 -13.71
CA ALA A 379 -12.81 18.80 -14.63
C ALA A 379 -11.83 17.82 -13.92
N VAL A 380 -11.38 18.15 -12.70
CA VAL A 380 -10.53 17.25 -11.89
C VAL A 380 -11.31 15.99 -11.51
N PHE A 381 -12.57 16.13 -11.11
CA PHE A 381 -13.46 15.01 -10.82
C PHE A 381 -13.68 14.10 -12.04
N GLU A 382 -14.09 14.67 -13.19
CA GLU A 382 -14.41 13.91 -14.41
C GLU A 382 -13.22 13.08 -14.92
N LYS A 383 -12.02 13.65 -14.78
CA LYS A 383 -10.76 13.02 -15.15
C LYS A 383 -10.42 11.81 -14.25
N ASN A 384 -10.74 11.85 -12.97
CA ASN A 384 -10.44 10.77 -12.01
C ASN A 384 -11.53 9.67 -11.96
N LEU A 385 -12.76 10.02 -12.35
CA LEU A 385 -13.90 9.11 -12.34
C LEU A 385 -13.65 7.74 -13.04
N PRO A 386 -12.96 7.65 -14.21
CA PRO A 386 -12.66 6.36 -14.82
C PRO A 386 -11.88 5.38 -13.96
N LEU A 387 -10.86 5.85 -13.24
CA LEU A 387 -10.08 5.01 -12.33
C LEU A 387 -10.97 4.49 -11.20
N ALA A 388 -11.75 5.37 -10.57
CA ALA A 388 -12.69 5.03 -9.50
C ALA A 388 -13.71 3.96 -9.93
N LEU A 389 -14.27 4.08 -11.13
CA LEU A 389 -15.25 3.13 -11.66
C LEU A 389 -14.62 1.81 -12.11
N ASN A 390 -13.41 1.83 -12.68
CA ASN A 390 -12.68 0.61 -13.03
C ASN A 390 -12.38 -0.24 -11.79
N LEU A 391 -12.03 0.40 -10.66
CA LEU A 391 -11.84 -0.32 -9.39
C LEU A 391 -13.14 -0.93 -8.87
N ALA A 392 -14.24 -0.16 -8.83
CA ALA A 392 -15.54 -0.66 -8.42
C ALA A 392 -16.05 -1.81 -9.32
N TRP A 393 -15.83 -1.72 -10.63
CA TRP A 393 -16.24 -2.74 -11.58
C TRP A 393 -15.40 -4.00 -11.50
N SER A 394 -14.09 -3.86 -11.29
CA SER A 394 -13.18 -4.98 -11.03
C SER A 394 -13.58 -5.70 -9.74
N ALA A 395 -13.91 -4.94 -8.69
CA ALA A 395 -14.37 -5.45 -7.40
C ALA A 395 -15.71 -6.19 -7.46
N ALA A 396 -16.63 -5.77 -8.35
CA ALA A 396 -17.89 -6.47 -8.61
C ALA A 396 -17.70 -7.80 -9.38
N GLY A 397 -16.48 -8.05 -9.84
CA GLY A 397 -16.10 -9.29 -10.48
C GLY A 397 -15.93 -10.46 -9.53
N ASP A 398 -15.71 -11.64 -10.14
CA ASP A 398 -15.39 -12.85 -9.39
C ASP A 398 -13.90 -12.84 -8.93
N ASP A 399 -13.04 -12.11 -9.65
CA ASP A 399 -11.58 -12.07 -9.47
C ASP A 399 -11.08 -10.61 -9.64
N PHE A 400 -10.68 -9.93 -8.56
CA PHE A 400 -10.21 -8.53 -8.60
C PHE A 400 -8.84 -8.37 -9.28
N ASP A 401 -8.02 -9.41 -9.19
CA ASP A 401 -6.69 -9.51 -9.79
C ASP A 401 -6.73 -9.76 -11.31
N ARG A 402 -7.95 -9.77 -11.89
CA ARG A 402 -8.25 -9.72 -13.32
C ARG A 402 -9.09 -8.46 -13.59
N PRO A 403 -8.47 -7.27 -13.61
CA PRO A 403 -9.20 -6.01 -13.63
C PRO A 403 -10.07 -5.86 -14.89
N ARG A 404 -11.15 -5.10 -14.77
CA ARG A 404 -12.18 -4.91 -15.79
C ARG A 404 -12.35 -3.43 -16.12
N ASN A 405 -12.55 -3.13 -17.41
CA ASN A 405 -12.88 -1.79 -17.86
C ASN A 405 -14.38 -1.54 -17.63
N PHE A 406 -14.73 -0.51 -16.88
CA PHE A 406 -16.12 -0.15 -16.64
C PHE A 406 -16.82 0.35 -17.90
N PHE A 407 -16.14 1.08 -18.79
CA PHE A 407 -16.78 1.72 -19.95
C PHE A 407 -16.85 0.83 -21.19
N ASP A 408 -15.96 -0.16 -21.34
CA ASP A 408 -15.80 -0.97 -22.56
C ASP A 408 -15.65 -0.12 -23.85
N ASP A 409 -15.12 1.09 -23.71
CA ASP A 409 -14.92 2.05 -24.79
C ASP A 409 -13.44 2.08 -25.18
N ALA A 410 -13.16 1.98 -26.48
CA ALA A 410 -11.80 2.00 -26.99
C ALA A 410 -11.13 3.38 -26.94
N SER A 411 -11.91 4.45 -26.81
CA SER A 411 -11.45 5.84 -26.71
C SER A 411 -11.12 6.28 -25.28
N ARG A 412 -11.49 5.47 -24.27
CA ARG A 412 -11.19 5.70 -22.86
C ARG A 412 -10.06 4.80 -22.40
N TYR A 413 -9.45 5.13 -21.26
CA TYR A 413 -8.45 4.27 -20.64
C TYR A 413 -8.96 2.83 -20.49
N LYS A 414 -8.11 1.87 -20.86
CA LYS A 414 -8.36 0.43 -20.70
C LYS A 414 -7.44 -0.10 -19.61
N VAL A 415 -8.02 -0.70 -18.58
CA VAL A 415 -7.22 -1.53 -17.66
C VAL A 415 -6.49 -2.61 -18.45
N LYS A 416 -5.23 -2.83 -18.10
CA LYS A 416 -4.35 -3.76 -18.80
C LYS A 416 -4.46 -5.15 -18.18
N ALA A 417 -3.98 -6.18 -18.87
CA ALA A 417 -3.87 -7.50 -18.27
C ALA A 417 -2.60 -7.54 -17.41
N THR A 418 -2.74 -7.95 -16.16
CA THR A 418 -1.64 -8.35 -15.27
C THR A 418 -0.74 -9.45 -15.85
N LEU A 419 0.57 -9.37 -15.61
CA LEU A 419 1.53 -10.44 -15.90
C LEU A 419 1.49 -11.52 -14.81
N ASP A 420 1.21 -12.76 -15.21
CA ASP A 420 0.95 -13.86 -14.28
C ASP A 420 2.23 -14.51 -13.68
N ILE A 421 3.36 -14.44 -14.40
CA ILE A 421 4.69 -14.94 -14.00
C ILE A 421 5.75 -13.93 -14.45
N GLU A 422 6.57 -13.43 -13.53
CA GLU A 422 7.64 -12.46 -13.79
C GLU A 422 8.95 -12.96 -13.13
N PRO A 423 9.84 -13.65 -13.87
CA PRO A 423 11.11 -14.12 -13.34
C PRO A 423 12.12 -12.99 -13.09
N THR A 424 12.91 -13.10 -12.01
CA THR A 424 14.09 -12.24 -11.80
C THR A 424 15.23 -12.74 -12.69
N VAL A 425 15.57 -11.96 -13.72
CA VAL A 425 16.53 -12.36 -14.76
C VAL A 425 17.95 -11.86 -14.46
N PHE A 426 18.93 -12.73 -14.72
CA PHE A 426 20.35 -12.42 -14.75
C PHE A 426 21.01 -13.32 -15.80
N ASP A 427 22.18 -12.91 -16.33
CA ASP A 427 22.83 -13.55 -17.46
C ASP A 427 24.10 -14.35 -17.09
N VAL A 428 24.65 -14.13 -15.89
CA VAL A 428 25.80 -14.85 -15.37
C VAL A 428 25.59 -15.35 -13.94
N SER A 429 26.29 -16.44 -13.61
CA SER A 429 26.32 -17.05 -12.28
C SER A 429 27.77 -17.21 -11.78
N TYR A 430 28.03 -16.81 -10.54
CA TYR A 430 29.29 -17.03 -9.80
C TYR A 430 29.20 -18.20 -8.81
N GLY A 431 28.17 -19.03 -8.96
CA GLY A 431 27.74 -19.98 -7.95
C GLY A 431 28.10 -21.42 -8.20
N GLY A 432 28.29 -22.14 -7.09
CA GLY A 432 27.97 -23.55 -7.04
C GLY A 432 26.45 -23.73 -7.01
N ASP A 433 25.84 -23.51 -5.84
CA ASP A 433 24.38 -23.44 -5.71
C ASP A 433 23.89 -22.08 -6.22
N GLN A 434 22.77 -22.02 -6.95
CA GLN A 434 22.23 -20.81 -7.55
C GLN A 434 20.77 -20.60 -7.16
N GLN A 435 20.47 -19.51 -6.44
CA GLN A 435 19.09 -19.10 -6.22
C GLN A 435 18.47 -18.51 -7.50
N VAL A 436 17.24 -18.87 -7.77
CA VAL A 436 16.40 -18.31 -8.84
C VAL A 436 15.07 -17.87 -8.24
N GLU A 437 14.45 -16.85 -8.82
CA GLU A 437 13.27 -16.20 -8.26
C GLU A 437 12.25 -15.82 -9.33
N ALA A 438 10.96 -15.80 -8.97
CA ALA A 438 9.91 -15.18 -9.76
C ALA A 438 8.80 -14.61 -8.87
N ILE A 439 8.15 -13.54 -9.34
CA ILE A 439 6.80 -13.15 -8.87
C ILE A 439 5.77 -13.98 -9.65
N VAL A 440 4.85 -14.62 -8.94
CA VAL A 440 3.84 -15.50 -9.54
C VAL A 440 2.47 -15.24 -8.93
N ARG A 441 1.42 -15.25 -9.75
CA ARG A 441 0.04 -15.19 -9.27
C ARG A 441 -0.32 -16.42 -8.43
N LYS A 442 -0.94 -16.22 -7.27
CA LYS A 442 -1.25 -17.29 -6.32
C LYS A 442 -2.31 -18.28 -6.80
N ASP A 443 -3.31 -17.83 -7.57
CA ASP A 443 -4.42 -18.68 -8.04
C ASP A 443 -3.96 -19.78 -9.04
N LEU A 444 -2.79 -19.60 -9.67
CA LEU A 444 -2.15 -20.57 -10.55
C LEU A 444 -1.68 -21.81 -9.77
N GLY A 445 -1.63 -21.69 -8.44
CA GLY A 445 -1.26 -22.74 -7.52
C GLY A 445 0.25 -22.84 -7.34
N PRO A 446 0.75 -24.04 -7.04
CA PRO A 446 2.17 -24.23 -6.74
C PRO A 446 3.09 -23.93 -7.95
N THR A 447 4.20 -23.24 -7.69
CA THR A 447 5.22 -22.92 -8.70
C THR A 447 6.31 -23.98 -8.75
N ASP A 448 6.67 -24.43 -9.96
CA ASP A 448 7.80 -25.31 -10.22
C ASP A 448 8.85 -24.60 -11.08
N PHE A 449 10.11 -24.80 -10.76
CA PHE A 449 11.27 -24.38 -11.55
C PHE A 449 11.86 -25.60 -12.23
N GLN A 450 12.02 -25.55 -13.56
CA GLN A 450 12.82 -26.52 -14.30
C GLN A 450 14.17 -25.87 -14.61
N ALA A 451 15.25 -26.44 -14.09
CA ALA A 451 16.62 -26.06 -14.45
C ALA A 451 17.19 -27.06 -15.43
N SER A 452 17.69 -26.60 -16.58
CA SER A 452 18.32 -27.46 -17.59
C SER A 452 19.74 -26.97 -17.85
N VAL A 453 20.73 -27.79 -17.51
CA VAL A 453 22.14 -27.45 -17.63
C VAL A 453 22.78 -28.15 -18.84
N SER A 454 23.64 -27.42 -19.54
CA SER A 454 24.38 -27.87 -20.71
C SER A 454 25.77 -27.24 -20.74
N GLY A 455 26.75 -27.87 -21.41
CA GLY A 455 28.10 -27.32 -21.54
C GLY A 455 29.21 -28.28 -21.09
N PRO A 456 30.42 -27.76 -20.77
CA PRO A 456 31.61 -28.58 -20.52
C PRO A 456 31.51 -29.46 -19.26
N GLY A 457 30.57 -29.20 -18.35
CA GLY A 457 30.36 -30.00 -17.13
C GLY A 457 29.82 -31.41 -17.36
N GLY A 458 29.49 -31.76 -18.60
CA GLY A 458 29.07 -33.09 -19.01
C GLY A 458 27.77 -33.07 -19.80
N ARG A 459 27.12 -34.24 -19.91
CA ARG A 459 25.87 -34.40 -20.67
C ARG A 459 24.78 -33.47 -20.15
N ASN A 460 23.91 -33.01 -21.04
CA ASN A 460 22.79 -32.17 -20.66
C ASN A 460 21.88 -32.88 -19.65
N GLN A 461 21.45 -32.15 -18.64
CA GLN A 461 20.57 -32.67 -17.61
C GLN A 461 19.54 -31.65 -17.18
N THR A 462 18.34 -32.14 -16.84
CA THR A 462 17.24 -31.33 -16.32
C THR A 462 16.88 -31.76 -14.90
N LEU A 463 16.60 -30.78 -14.06
CA LEU A 463 16.12 -30.93 -12.70
C LEU A 463 14.82 -30.14 -12.51
N TYR A 464 13.87 -30.72 -11.79
CA TYR A 464 12.63 -30.07 -11.38
C TYR A 464 12.71 -29.74 -9.89
N LEU A 465 12.46 -28.47 -9.57
CA LEU A 465 12.54 -27.90 -8.22
C LEU A 465 11.19 -27.31 -7.86
N ARG A 466 10.73 -27.56 -6.63
CA ARG A 466 9.56 -26.88 -6.10
C ARG A 466 9.97 -25.50 -5.59
N GLY A 467 9.24 -24.45 -6.00
CA GLY A 467 9.43 -23.11 -5.46
C GLY A 467 8.96 -23.01 -4.00
N ALA A 468 9.70 -22.25 -3.19
CA ALA A 468 9.36 -21.89 -1.82
C ALA A 468 9.09 -20.37 -1.72
N LEU A 469 8.25 -19.95 -0.77
CA LEU A 469 7.96 -18.52 -0.57
C LEU A 469 9.19 -17.79 -0.05
N TYR A 470 9.47 -16.63 -0.65
CA TYR A 470 10.44 -15.68 -0.11
C TYR A 470 9.95 -15.13 1.24
N GLN A 471 10.87 -14.99 2.20
CA GLN A 471 10.58 -14.58 3.59
C GLN A 471 11.08 -13.17 3.92
N GLY A 472 11.35 -12.32 2.92
CA GLY A 472 11.63 -10.90 3.16
C GLY A 472 13.08 -10.52 3.50
N GLY A 473 13.89 -11.46 3.99
CA GLY A 473 15.24 -11.15 4.48
C GLY A 473 15.21 -10.37 5.79
N GLU A 474 16.32 -9.71 6.13
CA GLU A 474 16.54 -9.04 7.42
C GLU A 474 15.99 -7.61 7.48
N ARG A 475 15.84 -6.93 6.34
CA ARG A 475 15.61 -5.48 6.27
C ARG A 475 14.31 -5.09 5.55
N TYR A 476 13.87 -5.82 4.52
CA TYR A 476 12.58 -5.56 3.85
C TYR A 476 11.40 -6.10 4.65
N GLY A 477 11.61 -7.20 5.37
CA GLY A 477 10.57 -7.88 6.13
C GLY A 477 9.60 -8.71 5.30
N ASP A 478 8.64 -9.31 5.99
CA ASP A 478 7.57 -10.05 5.34
C ASP A 478 6.72 -9.07 4.53
N VAL A 479 7.03 -8.95 3.23
CA VAL A 479 6.26 -8.18 2.25
C VAL A 479 5.43 -9.14 1.37
N PRO A 480 4.47 -9.92 1.91
CA PRO A 480 3.73 -10.86 1.10
C PRO A 480 2.72 -10.13 0.22
N GLY A 481 2.75 -10.42 -1.07
CA GLY A 481 1.66 -10.01 -1.96
C GLY A 481 0.33 -10.64 -1.56
N LYS A 482 -0.79 -9.95 -1.82
CA LYS A 482 -2.14 -10.47 -1.61
C LYS A 482 -2.51 -11.49 -2.68
N TYR A 483 -2.37 -11.10 -3.95
CA TYR A 483 -2.74 -11.89 -5.14
C TYR A 483 -1.52 -12.54 -5.79
N PHE A 484 -0.35 -11.95 -5.62
CA PHE A 484 0.93 -12.42 -6.12
C PHE A 484 1.86 -12.86 -4.97
N GLN A 485 2.86 -13.68 -5.30
CA GLN A 485 3.85 -14.17 -4.36
C GLN A 485 5.24 -14.23 -5.01
N ARG A 486 6.26 -13.78 -4.30
CA ARG A 486 7.65 -14.05 -4.63
C ARG A 486 8.04 -15.46 -4.21
N VAL A 487 8.50 -16.25 -5.17
CA VAL A 487 8.93 -17.64 -4.96
C VAL A 487 10.37 -17.84 -5.40
N ARG A 488 11.13 -18.61 -4.64
CA ARG A 488 12.52 -18.96 -4.91
C ARG A 488 12.74 -20.46 -4.99
N ALA A 489 13.77 -20.86 -5.73
CA ALA A 489 14.33 -22.20 -5.69
C ALA A 489 15.86 -22.14 -5.77
N THR A 490 16.53 -23.13 -5.22
CA THR A 490 17.99 -23.26 -5.31
C THR A 490 18.34 -24.37 -6.31
N VAL A 491 18.97 -23.98 -7.41
CA VAL A 491 19.60 -24.90 -8.36
C VAL A 491 20.90 -25.41 -7.72
N PRO A 492 21.08 -26.73 -7.55
CA PRO A 492 22.24 -27.25 -6.84
C PRO A 492 23.52 -27.19 -7.70
N ALA A 493 24.66 -27.07 -7.03
CA ALA A 493 26.00 -27.13 -7.63
C ALA A 493 26.31 -28.45 -8.35
N SER A 494 25.51 -29.49 -8.09
CA SER A 494 25.60 -30.76 -8.78
C SER A 494 24.20 -31.34 -8.97
N PHE A 495 23.88 -31.67 -10.21
CA PHE A 495 22.63 -32.30 -10.56
C PHE A 495 22.69 -33.80 -10.18
N PRO A 496 21.68 -34.34 -9.50
CA PRO A 496 21.69 -35.70 -8.99
C PRO A 496 21.70 -36.73 -10.14
N PRO A 497 22.20 -37.97 -9.95
CA PRO A 497 22.20 -38.99 -11.00
C PRO A 497 20.80 -39.26 -11.57
N THR A 498 20.71 -39.53 -12.88
CA THR A 498 19.43 -39.89 -13.54
C THR A 498 19.18 -41.39 -13.58
N SER A 499 20.15 -42.20 -13.14
CA SER A 499 20.09 -43.66 -13.02
C SER A 499 20.93 -44.11 -11.84
N THR A 500 20.67 -45.30 -11.29
CA THR A 500 21.55 -45.95 -10.29
C THR A 500 22.62 -46.84 -10.94
N THR A 501 22.59 -47.01 -12.27
CA THR A 501 23.50 -47.89 -13.02
C THR A 501 23.97 -47.26 -14.34
N GLY A 502 25.15 -47.65 -14.81
CA GLY A 502 25.73 -47.21 -16.10
C GLY A 502 26.31 -45.79 -16.10
N THR A 503 26.55 -45.23 -17.29
CA THR A 503 27.15 -43.88 -17.46
C THR A 503 26.30 -42.72 -16.93
N ASN A 504 25.09 -43.00 -16.45
CA ASN A 504 24.15 -42.03 -15.87
C ASN A 504 24.08 -42.12 -14.32
N ALA A 505 24.98 -42.90 -13.70
CA ALA A 505 25.06 -43.10 -12.25
C ALA A 505 25.85 -42.02 -11.49
N ASN A 506 26.57 -41.16 -12.21
CA ASN A 506 27.37 -40.09 -11.60
C ASN A 506 26.58 -38.77 -11.60
N PRO A 507 26.67 -37.97 -10.51
CA PRO A 507 26.15 -36.60 -10.49
C PRO A 507 26.82 -35.74 -11.57
N ARG A 508 26.08 -34.78 -12.12
CA ARG A 508 26.60 -33.82 -13.09
C ARG A 508 26.95 -32.50 -12.38
N PRO A 509 28.23 -32.18 -12.14
CA PRO A 509 28.60 -30.90 -11.55
C PRO A 509 28.24 -29.74 -12.48
N VAL A 510 27.96 -28.59 -11.89
CA VAL A 510 27.88 -27.31 -12.58
C VAL A 510 29.26 -26.68 -12.54
N ILE A 511 29.86 -26.43 -13.70
CA ILE A 511 31.23 -25.87 -13.78
C ILE A 511 31.26 -24.61 -14.66
N THR A 512 32.34 -23.84 -14.54
CA THR A 512 32.59 -22.68 -15.40
C THR A 512 32.48 -23.04 -16.89
N GLY A 513 31.72 -22.25 -17.64
CA GLY A 513 31.42 -22.45 -19.05
C GLY A 513 30.08 -23.16 -19.30
N ASP A 514 29.46 -23.77 -18.29
CA ASP A 514 28.09 -24.30 -18.42
C ASP A 514 27.07 -23.17 -18.64
N THR A 515 25.96 -23.53 -19.29
CA THR A 515 24.79 -22.68 -19.49
C THR A 515 23.59 -23.37 -18.85
N VAL A 516 22.84 -22.64 -18.03
CA VAL A 516 21.64 -23.13 -17.35
C VAL A 516 20.42 -22.35 -17.82
N THR A 517 19.44 -23.05 -18.37
CA THR A 517 18.13 -22.52 -18.72
C THR A 517 17.14 -22.80 -17.59
N ILE A 518 16.46 -21.75 -17.12
CA ILE A 518 15.43 -21.81 -16.10
C ILE A 518 14.07 -21.61 -16.75
N THR A 519 13.15 -22.54 -16.50
CA THR A 519 11.74 -22.41 -16.88
C THR A 519 10.88 -22.38 -15.61
N VAL A 520 10.20 -21.27 -15.37
CA VAL A 520 9.25 -21.09 -14.26
C VAL A 520 7.87 -21.51 -14.72
N ARG A 521 7.19 -22.38 -13.99
CA ARG A 521 5.87 -22.93 -14.34
C ARG A 521 4.86 -22.78 -13.22
N ALA A 522 3.68 -22.26 -13.55
CA ALA A 522 2.52 -22.25 -12.67
C ALA A 522 1.24 -22.24 -13.50
N GLY A 523 0.19 -22.95 -13.06
CA GLY A 523 -1.14 -22.91 -13.71
C GLY A 523 -1.19 -23.29 -15.20
N GLY A 524 -0.16 -23.94 -15.74
CA GLY A 524 -0.03 -24.26 -17.18
C GLY A 524 0.60 -23.17 -18.03
N GLN A 525 1.10 -22.09 -17.41
CA GLN A 525 1.91 -21.05 -18.04
C GLN A 525 3.40 -21.25 -17.75
N GLU A 526 4.25 -20.73 -18.63
CA GLU A 526 5.71 -20.86 -18.52
C GLU A 526 6.42 -19.56 -18.90
N GLN A 527 7.49 -19.24 -18.17
CA GLN A 527 8.45 -18.18 -18.52
C GLN A 527 9.87 -18.72 -18.46
N VAL A 528 10.76 -18.24 -19.33
CA VAL A 528 12.10 -18.82 -19.51
C VAL A 528 13.18 -17.73 -19.51
N PHE A 529 14.28 -17.97 -18.80
CA PHE A 529 15.52 -17.21 -18.96
C PHE A 529 16.73 -18.14 -18.86
N THR A 530 17.93 -17.65 -19.21
CA THR A 530 19.15 -18.45 -19.22
C THR A 530 20.33 -17.65 -18.66
N TYR A 531 21.22 -18.31 -17.93
CA TYR A 531 22.46 -17.73 -17.45
C TYR A 531 23.67 -18.63 -17.75
N LYS A 532 24.86 -18.02 -17.83
CA LYS A 532 26.14 -18.70 -18.01
C LYS A 532 26.91 -18.76 -16.68
N VAL A 533 27.49 -19.90 -16.35
CA VAL A 533 28.34 -20.05 -15.16
C VAL A 533 29.73 -19.56 -15.49
N VAL A 534 30.19 -18.52 -14.77
CA VAL A 534 31.46 -17.84 -15.06
C VAL A 534 32.49 -18.02 -13.94
N SER A 535 32.04 -18.30 -12.72
CA SER A 535 32.91 -18.68 -11.60
C SER A 535 32.20 -19.68 -10.69
N THR A 536 32.99 -20.47 -9.96
CA THR A 536 32.54 -21.40 -8.91
C THR A 536 33.56 -21.39 -7.77
N PRO A 537 33.18 -21.72 -6.52
CA PRO A 537 34.13 -21.82 -5.40
C PRO A 537 35.28 -22.78 -5.69
N GLN A 538 36.53 -22.31 -5.53
CA GLN A 538 37.72 -23.12 -5.76
C GLN A 538 38.28 -23.74 -4.47
N ASP A 539 38.28 -23.00 -3.37
CA ASP A 539 38.76 -23.45 -2.05
C ASP A 539 37.68 -23.23 -0.98
N LYS A 540 36.92 -24.30 -0.69
CA LYS A 540 35.83 -24.26 0.29
C LYS A 540 36.28 -24.00 1.74
N THR A 541 37.58 -24.00 2.02
CA THR A 541 38.11 -23.64 3.34
C THR A 541 38.27 -22.14 3.53
N LYS A 542 38.23 -21.37 2.43
CA LYS A 542 38.36 -19.92 2.44
C LYS A 542 37.00 -19.24 2.28
N LYS A 543 36.91 -18.06 2.88
CA LYS A 543 35.84 -17.11 2.62
C LYS A 543 36.05 -16.49 1.24
N ARG A 544 34.98 -16.34 0.47
CA ARG A 544 35.01 -15.77 -0.89
C ARG A 544 34.63 -14.30 -0.84
N ILE A 545 35.50 -13.44 -1.37
CA ILE A 545 35.28 -12.01 -1.49
C ILE A 545 35.18 -11.62 -2.97
N LEU A 546 34.16 -10.85 -3.31
CA LEU A 546 34.06 -10.23 -4.64
C LEU A 546 34.66 -8.84 -4.61
N VAL A 547 35.60 -8.56 -5.50
CA VAL A 547 36.03 -7.18 -5.79
C VAL A 547 35.22 -6.65 -6.96
N VAL A 548 34.34 -5.69 -6.71
CA VAL A 548 33.63 -4.94 -7.75
C VAL A 548 34.48 -3.74 -8.14
N ALA A 549 35.11 -3.82 -9.31
CA ALA A 549 35.76 -2.68 -9.93
C ALA A 549 34.68 -1.82 -10.56
N ALA A 550 34.18 -0.86 -9.77
CA ALA A 550 33.24 0.16 -10.23
C ALA A 550 33.96 1.36 -10.86
N GLU A 551 35.15 1.13 -11.44
CA GLU A 551 35.88 2.08 -12.28
C GLU A 551 35.26 2.09 -13.68
N ASP A 552 34.55 3.17 -14.04
CA ASP A 552 33.90 3.46 -15.32
C ASP A 552 34.88 4.07 -16.33
N TYR A 553 35.94 3.31 -16.63
CA TYR A 553 36.94 3.64 -17.65
C TYR A 553 36.41 3.58 -19.11
N THR A 554 35.12 3.32 -19.34
CA THR A 554 34.40 3.58 -20.61
C THR A 554 33.39 4.73 -20.53
N GLY A 555 33.10 5.24 -19.33
CA GLY A 555 32.15 6.33 -19.08
C GLY A 555 32.66 7.71 -19.50
N THR A 556 31.89 8.76 -19.19
CA THR A 556 32.24 10.16 -19.53
C THR A 556 32.87 10.96 -18.38
N ALA A 557 32.65 10.56 -17.12
CA ALA A 557 32.96 11.38 -15.95
C ALA A 557 33.62 10.61 -14.80
N PRO A 558 34.86 10.96 -14.41
CA PRO A 558 35.97 11.54 -15.13
C PRO A 558 36.62 10.43 -15.94
N ASN A 559 36.48 10.45 -17.25
CA ASN A 559 37.11 9.39 -18.01
C ASN A 559 37.45 9.80 -19.43
N LYS A 560 38.56 10.53 -19.56
CA LYS A 560 39.21 10.84 -20.84
C LYS A 560 40.72 10.64 -20.76
N THR A 561 41.31 10.46 -21.94
CA THR A 561 42.70 10.05 -22.23
C THR A 561 43.76 10.66 -21.29
N PRO A 562 44.74 9.89 -20.80
CA PRO A 562 45.02 8.50 -21.12
C PRO A 562 44.50 7.56 -20.03
N TYR A 563 43.19 7.40 -19.89
CA TYR A 563 42.69 6.27 -19.10
C TYR A 563 42.97 4.94 -19.81
N ALA A 564 43.32 3.94 -18.99
CA ALA A 564 43.61 2.60 -19.43
C ALA A 564 42.33 1.90 -19.92
N THR A 565 42.47 0.95 -20.84
CA THR A 565 41.38 0.07 -21.30
C THR A 565 40.97 -0.98 -20.24
N ALA A 566 41.31 -0.75 -18.97
CA ALA A 566 41.14 -1.65 -17.84
C ALA A 566 41.17 -0.86 -16.51
N PRO A 567 40.60 -1.43 -15.42
CA PRO A 567 40.66 -0.81 -14.10
C PRO A 567 42.11 -0.63 -13.61
N ARG A 568 42.40 0.53 -13.02
CA ARG A 568 43.73 0.94 -12.57
C ARG A 568 44.11 0.31 -11.23
N TYR A 569 43.15 0.13 -10.33
CA TYR A 569 43.42 -0.25 -8.95
C TYR A 569 42.97 -1.67 -8.58
N LEU A 570 42.34 -2.40 -9.50
CA LEU A 570 41.80 -3.74 -9.22
C LEU A 570 42.84 -4.71 -8.65
N ALA A 571 44.04 -4.77 -9.26
CA ALA A 571 45.11 -5.67 -8.82
C ALA A 571 45.51 -5.41 -7.36
N GLN A 572 45.55 -4.15 -6.95
CA GLN A 572 45.95 -3.74 -5.60
C GLN A 572 44.97 -4.24 -4.53
N HIS A 573 43.67 -4.21 -4.82
CA HIS A 573 42.63 -4.73 -3.93
C HIS A 573 42.65 -6.26 -3.87
N VAL A 574 42.82 -6.91 -5.03
CA VAL A 574 42.91 -8.38 -5.14
C VAL A 574 44.11 -8.91 -4.36
N ASP A 575 45.28 -8.29 -4.50
CA ASP A 575 46.50 -8.71 -3.82
C ASP A 575 46.39 -8.54 -2.30
N ALA A 576 45.81 -7.43 -1.82
CA ALA A 576 45.59 -7.20 -0.40
C ALA A 576 44.64 -8.24 0.24
N LEU A 577 43.56 -8.60 -0.46
CA LEU A 577 42.62 -9.63 0.00
C LEU A 577 43.23 -11.03 0.00
N LYS A 578 44.03 -11.36 -1.02
CA LYS A 578 44.77 -12.63 -1.08
C LYS A 578 45.81 -12.73 0.04
N ALA A 579 46.51 -11.63 0.33
CA ALA A 579 47.43 -11.54 1.46
C ALA A 579 46.71 -11.73 2.80
N ALA A 580 45.46 -11.24 2.93
CA ALA A 580 44.60 -11.48 4.08
C ALA A 580 43.98 -12.89 4.13
N GLY A 581 44.26 -13.76 3.15
CA GLY A 581 43.89 -15.18 3.17
C GLY A 581 42.57 -15.54 2.47
N TYR A 582 41.92 -14.60 1.79
CA TYR A 582 40.63 -14.82 1.12
C TYR A 582 40.75 -15.49 -0.26
N GLU A 583 39.69 -16.18 -0.68
CA GLU A 583 39.47 -16.50 -2.11
C GLU A 583 38.84 -15.25 -2.75
N VAL A 584 39.36 -14.82 -3.90
CA VAL A 584 38.99 -13.53 -4.49
C VAL A 584 38.58 -13.71 -5.96
N ASP A 585 37.38 -13.25 -6.28
CA ASP A 585 36.90 -13.04 -7.65
C ASP A 585 36.70 -11.55 -7.93
N THR A 586 36.54 -11.22 -9.21
CA THR A 586 36.41 -9.83 -9.66
C THR A 586 35.19 -9.65 -10.56
N TYR A 587 34.50 -8.52 -10.40
CA TYR A 587 33.50 -8.04 -11.35
C TYR A 587 33.92 -6.68 -11.87
N ASN A 588 34.32 -6.62 -13.14
CA ASN A 588 34.63 -5.35 -13.81
C ASN A 588 33.36 -4.83 -14.48
N ILE A 589 32.88 -3.66 -14.06
CA ILE A 589 31.62 -3.11 -14.59
C ILE A 589 31.73 -2.80 -16.09
N ASP A 590 32.89 -2.44 -16.61
CA ASP A 590 33.09 -2.06 -18.01
C ASP A 590 33.49 -3.21 -18.94
N ALA A 591 33.97 -4.30 -18.37
CA ALA A 591 34.16 -5.56 -19.07
C ALA A 591 33.50 -6.69 -18.26
N PRO A 592 32.16 -6.64 -18.10
CA PRO A 592 31.46 -7.62 -17.29
C PRO A 592 31.60 -9.01 -17.94
N PRO A 593 31.55 -10.09 -17.14
CA PRO A 593 31.60 -11.46 -17.66
C PRO A 593 30.35 -11.83 -18.51
N GLY A 594 29.32 -10.99 -18.48
CA GLY A 594 28.06 -11.09 -19.22
C GLY A 594 27.76 -9.80 -20.00
N THR A 595 26.47 -9.55 -20.20
CA THR A 595 25.90 -8.36 -20.84
C THR A 595 25.41 -7.30 -19.85
N ILE A 596 25.10 -7.68 -18.61
CA ILE A 596 24.68 -6.73 -17.57
C ILE A 596 25.90 -5.98 -17.03
N LYS A 597 25.84 -4.63 -16.93
CA LYS A 597 26.95 -3.74 -16.52
C LYS A 597 27.07 -3.56 -14.98
N TYR A 598 26.40 -4.39 -14.20
CA TYR A 598 26.40 -4.34 -12.73
C TYR A 598 26.23 -5.74 -12.14
N PRO A 599 26.83 -6.03 -10.96
CA PRO A 599 26.69 -7.35 -10.34
C PRO A 599 25.27 -7.54 -9.82
N THR A 600 24.52 -8.45 -10.43
CA THR A 600 23.16 -8.79 -9.97
C THR A 600 23.21 -9.50 -8.61
N PHE A 601 22.21 -9.27 -7.77
CA PHE A 601 22.13 -9.88 -6.45
C PHE A 601 22.14 -11.41 -6.54
N LEU A 602 21.16 -11.98 -7.26
CA LEU A 602 21.03 -13.43 -7.37
C LEU A 602 22.16 -14.07 -8.20
N GLY A 603 22.51 -13.49 -9.35
CA GLY A 603 23.51 -14.10 -10.24
C GLY A 603 24.96 -13.98 -9.73
N VAL A 604 25.28 -12.90 -9.02
CA VAL A 604 26.67 -12.55 -8.66
C VAL A 604 26.84 -12.43 -7.16
N LEU A 605 26.23 -11.44 -6.52
CA LEU A 605 26.56 -11.03 -5.15
C LEU A 605 26.25 -12.12 -4.11
N SER A 606 25.15 -12.85 -4.27
CA SER A 606 24.71 -13.89 -3.33
C SER A 606 25.66 -15.10 -3.20
N HIS A 607 26.71 -15.18 -4.03
CA HIS A 607 27.72 -16.24 -4.00
C HIS A 607 28.95 -15.92 -3.14
N PHE A 608 28.97 -14.75 -2.50
CA PHE A 608 30.12 -14.23 -1.79
C PHE A 608 29.82 -13.97 -0.32
N ASP A 609 30.78 -14.31 0.55
CA ASP A 609 30.71 -14.00 1.98
C ASP A 609 30.87 -12.49 2.23
N GLY A 610 31.61 -11.79 1.36
CA GLY A 610 31.74 -10.33 1.42
C GLY A 610 32.05 -9.72 0.05
N VAL A 611 31.83 -8.41 -0.05
CA VAL A 611 32.06 -7.61 -1.27
C VAL A 611 32.93 -6.41 -0.94
N LEU A 612 33.97 -6.17 -1.74
CA LEU A 612 34.70 -4.91 -1.77
C LEU A 612 34.25 -4.15 -3.01
N TYR A 613 33.50 -3.07 -2.82
CA TYR A 613 33.04 -2.19 -3.90
C TYR A 613 33.89 -0.92 -3.88
N TYR A 614 34.63 -0.67 -4.97
CA TYR A 614 35.47 0.50 -5.05
C TYR A 614 35.27 1.26 -6.37
N THR A 615 35.25 2.60 -6.29
CA THR A 615 35.05 3.49 -7.46
C THR A 615 36.36 4.05 -8.02
N GLY A 616 37.47 3.84 -7.32
CA GLY A 616 38.77 4.41 -7.69
C GLY A 616 38.73 5.93 -7.79
N ASP A 617 39.19 6.45 -8.94
CA ASP A 617 39.27 7.89 -9.23
C ASP A 617 37.96 8.47 -9.78
N ASP A 618 36.92 7.67 -10.00
CA ASP A 618 35.69 8.14 -10.64
C ASP A 618 34.96 9.18 -9.79
N LEU A 619 34.31 10.17 -10.42
CA LEU A 619 33.52 11.24 -9.80
C LEU A 619 32.10 10.75 -9.60
N VAL A 620 31.45 10.35 -10.70
CA VAL A 620 30.11 9.74 -10.73
C VAL A 620 29.97 8.91 -12.00
N PRO A 621 29.35 7.72 -11.94
CA PRO A 621 29.17 6.89 -13.12
C PRO A 621 28.17 7.56 -14.08
N GLN A 622 28.55 7.78 -15.34
CA GLN A 622 27.72 8.47 -16.34
C GLN A 622 27.82 7.85 -17.72
N ASP A 623 26.68 7.74 -18.40
CA ASP A 623 26.61 7.08 -19.69
C ASP A 623 27.49 7.80 -20.75
N PRO A 624 28.16 7.04 -21.65
CA PRO A 624 29.03 7.62 -22.67
C PRO A 624 28.36 8.61 -23.62
N GLY A 625 27.03 8.52 -23.77
CA GLY A 625 26.22 9.38 -24.64
C GLY A 625 25.82 10.72 -24.02
N LEU A 626 26.12 10.96 -22.74
CA LEU A 626 25.71 12.19 -22.05
C LEU A 626 26.55 13.38 -22.53
N THR A 627 25.90 14.42 -23.06
CA THR A 627 26.59 15.57 -23.68
C THR A 627 27.02 16.62 -22.66
N ASN A 628 26.30 16.76 -21.55
CA ASN A 628 26.61 17.69 -20.46
C ASN A 628 27.02 16.94 -19.19
N TYR A 629 27.90 15.94 -19.32
CA TYR A 629 28.36 15.13 -18.19
C TYR A 629 29.07 15.96 -17.11
N ARG A 630 29.05 15.42 -15.89
CA ARG A 630 29.68 15.97 -14.69
C ARG A 630 31.19 16.00 -14.84
N ARG A 631 31.82 17.14 -14.57
CA ARG A 631 33.26 17.33 -14.71
C ARG A 631 33.77 18.48 -13.86
N LEU A 632 35.09 18.60 -13.74
CA LEU A 632 35.73 19.77 -13.15
C LEU A 632 35.89 20.89 -14.19
N SER A 633 35.40 22.09 -13.89
CA SER A 633 35.70 23.31 -14.66
C SER A 633 37.00 23.98 -14.22
N ASN A 634 37.42 23.70 -12.98
CA ASN A 634 38.75 23.99 -12.43
C ASN A 634 39.03 22.99 -11.30
N ALA A 635 40.22 23.04 -10.69
CA ALA A 635 40.65 22.11 -9.64
C ALA A 635 39.72 22.03 -8.40
N THR A 636 38.75 22.94 -8.25
CA THR A 636 37.84 23.03 -7.09
C THR A 636 36.35 23.08 -7.43
N THR A 637 35.97 23.21 -8.71
CA THR A 637 34.57 23.44 -9.12
C THR A 637 34.07 22.34 -10.05
N LEU A 638 32.96 21.69 -9.69
CA LEU A 638 32.23 20.75 -10.54
C LEU A 638 31.13 21.47 -11.34
N THR A 639 30.96 21.08 -12.60
CA THR A 639 29.91 21.55 -13.52
C THR A 639 29.32 20.36 -14.28
N GLY A 640 28.17 20.54 -14.93
CA GLY A 640 27.49 19.48 -15.67
C GLY A 640 26.36 18.80 -14.87
N ASP A 641 25.67 17.91 -15.57
CA ASP A 641 24.44 17.21 -15.20
C ASP A 641 24.65 16.23 -14.03
N THR A 642 23.59 16.04 -13.25
CA THR A 642 23.52 15.12 -12.11
C THR A 642 22.85 13.79 -12.47
N LEU A 643 22.62 13.53 -13.76
CA LEU A 643 22.20 12.22 -14.26
C LEU A 643 23.33 11.17 -14.11
N ILE A 644 23.13 10.16 -13.30
CA ILE A 644 24.00 8.99 -13.16
C ILE A 644 23.57 7.88 -14.12
N SER A 645 24.51 7.01 -14.47
CA SER A 645 24.22 5.84 -15.31
C SER A 645 23.25 4.89 -14.61
N GLN A 646 22.42 4.22 -15.41
CA GLN A 646 21.47 3.24 -14.87
C GLN A 646 22.18 2.10 -14.12
N TRP A 647 23.36 1.70 -14.61
CA TRP A 647 24.14 0.62 -14.00
C TRP A 647 24.67 1.03 -12.63
N GLY A 648 25.03 2.30 -12.43
CA GLY A 648 25.48 2.82 -11.14
C GLY A 648 24.37 2.71 -10.09
N ALA A 649 23.17 3.20 -10.41
CA ALA A 649 21.99 3.08 -9.54
C ALA A 649 21.64 1.61 -9.26
N LYS A 650 21.51 0.79 -10.31
CA LYS A 650 21.15 -0.64 -10.18
C LYS A 650 22.21 -1.43 -9.41
N GLY A 651 23.49 -1.13 -9.56
CA GLY A 651 24.56 -1.76 -8.79
C GLY A 651 24.36 -1.57 -7.29
N TRP A 652 24.03 -0.36 -6.85
CA TRP A 652 23.76 -0.06 -5.45
C TRP A 652 22.46 -0.70 -4.95
N PHE A 653 21.39 -0.71 -5.74
CA PHE A 653 20.17 -1.45 -5.38
C PHE A 653 20.42 -2.96 -5.22
N ASN A 654 21.30 -3.56 -6.02
CA ASN A 654 21.67 -4.98 -5.87
C ASN A 654 22.56 -5.22 -4.64
N LEU A 655 23.45 -4.28 -4.29
CA LEU A 655 24.17 -4.31 -3.01
C LEU A 655 23.21 -4.21 -1.82
N ARG A 656 22.15 -3.39 -1.95
CA ARG A 656 21.09 -3.28 -0.95
C ARG A 656 20.36 -4.62 -0.76
N ASP A 657 19.98 -5.29 -1.84
CA ASP A 657 19.38 -6.63 -1.80
C ASP A 657 20.33 -7.66 -1.17
N TYR A 658 21.63 -7.56 -1.46
CA TYR A 658 22.66 -8.41 -0.84
C TYR A 658 22.77 -8.19 0.67
N LEU A 659 22.80 -6.94 1.12
CA LEU A 659 22.78 -6.60 2.55
C LEU A 659 21.49 -7.03 3.24
N ASN A 660 20.34 -6.98 2.56
CA ASN A 660 19.08 -7.49 3.09
C ASN A 660 19.13 -8.99 3.43
N GLU A 661 20.06 -9.74 2.83
CA GLU A 661 20.21 -11.18 3.02
C GLU A 661 21.42 -11.53 3.89
N GLY A 662 21.91 -10.54 4.64
CA GLY A 662 23.03 -10.67 5.58
C GLY A 662 24.41 -10.55 4.94
N GLY A 663 24.49 -10.06 3.69
CA GLY A 663 25.75 -9.76 3.01
C GLY A 663 26.63 -8.75 3.74
N LYS A 664 27.93 -8.73 3.42
CA LYS A 664 28.92 -7.86 4.06
C LYS A 664 29.67 -7.03 3.03
N ILE A 665 29.82 -5.72 3.26
CA ILE A 665 30.39 -4.82 2.26
C ILE A 665 31.51 -3.95 2.85
N VAL A 666 32.64 -3.88 2.16
CA VAL A 666 33.61 -2.80 2.29
C VAL A 666 33.43 -1.85 1.11
N ILE A 667 33.32 -0.56 1.39
CA ILE A 667 33.16 0.49 0.38
C ILE A 667 34.32 1.45 0.51
N ASP A 668 35.00 1.69 -0.61
CA ASP A 668 36.06 2.68 -0.68
C ASP A 668 36.07 3.38 -2.04
N GLY A 669 36.90 4.39 -2.15
CA GLY A 669 37.13 5.14 -3.38
C GLY A 669 37.11 6.62 -3.09
N ARG A 670 37.85 7.38 -3.90
CA ARG A 670 38.01 8.82 -3.72
C ARG A 670 36.67 9.57 -3.65
N ASN A 671 35.71 9.15 -4.47
CA ASN A 671 34.39 9.79 -4.57
C ASN A 671 33.23 8.80 -4.42
N ALA A 672 33.46 7.62 -3.82
CA ALA A 672 32.43 6.57 -3.70
C ALA A 672 31.14 7.04 -3.00
N HIS A 673 31.28 8.00 -2.08
CA HIS A 673 30.19 8.64 -1.35
C HIS A 673 29.80 10.01 -1.93
N GLN A 674 30.05 10.31 -3.21
CA GLN A 674 29.56 11.55 -3.84
C GLN A 674 28.25 11.34 -4.60
N THR A 675 28.03 10.15 -5.16
CA THR A 675 26.91 9.85 -6.06
C THR A 675 25.54 9.81 -5.34
N PHE A 676 25.52 9.50 -4.04
CA PHE A 676 24.29 9.36 -3.24
C PHE A 676 24.25 10.38 -2.07
N ALA A 677 25.23 11.28 -1.99
CA ALA A 677 25.38 12.27 -0.91
C ALA A 677 24.55 13.53 -1.15
N SER A 678 23.81 13.96 -0.12
CA SER A 678 23.13 15.25 -0.13
C SER A 678 24.10 16.43 -0.01
N SER A 679 23.81 17.52 -0.72
CA SER A 679 24.46 18.83 -0.53
C SER A 679 24.01 19.53 0.75
N SER A 680 22.97 18.98 1.39
CA SER A 680 22.29 19.49 2.57
C SER A 680 22.71 18.75 3.84
N THR A 681 22.68 19.46 4.97
CA THR A 681 22.86 18.91 6.33
C THR A 681 21.55 18.44 6.98
N SER A 682 20.42 18.49 6.26
CA SER A 682 19.11 18.11 6.80
C SER A 682 18.93 16.58 6.78
N ALA A 683 18.24 16.05 7.80
CA ALA A 683 17.88 14.63 7.89
C ALA A 683 16.94 14.18 6.75
N THR A 684 16.28 15.12 6.08
CA THR A 684 15.29 14.93 5.01
C THR A 684 15.84 15.18 3.60
N ALA A 685 17.17 15.23 3.47
CA ALA A 685 17.81 15.73 2.26
C ALA A 685 17.66 14.76 1.08
N TYR A 686 16.95 15.20 0.03
CA TYR A 686 16.94 14.55 -1.27
C TYR A 686 18.33 14.60 -1.90
N SER A 687 18.77 13.51 -2.54
CA SER A 687 20.04 13.56 -3.29
C SER A 687 19.88 14.47 -4.51
N GLY A 688 20.98 15.07 -4.94
CA GLY A 688 20.99 15.88 -6.15
C GLY A 688 21.10 15.06 -7.44
N TYR A 689 21.25 13.74 -7.36
CA TYR A 689 21.55 12.86 -8.48
C TYR A 689 20.31 12.06 -8.92
N GLN A 690 20.22 11.81 -10.22
CA GLN A 690 19.06 11.14 -10.81
C GLN A 690 19.50 10.02 -11.74
N PHE A 691 18.65 9.04 -12.00
CA PHE A 691 18.91 7.99 -12.99
C PHE A 691 17.69 7.72 -13.87
N ASN A 692 17.93 7.31 -15.09
CA ASN A 692 16.88 6.87 -16.01
C ASN A 692 16.49 5.40 -15.70
N PRO A 693 15.22 5.02 -15.56
CA PRO A 693 14.80 3.64 -15.37
C PRO A 693 14.79 2.91 -16.72
N ASP A 694 14.66 1.59 -16.64
CA ASP A 694 14.52 0.74 -17.82
C ASP A 694 13.08 0.81 -18.35
N PRO A 695 12.83 0.85 -19.68
CA PRO A 695 11.51 0.57 -20.23
C PRO A 695 10.91 -0.76 -19.75
N PHE A 696 11.73 -1.71 -19.26
CA PHE A 696 11.26 -2.96 -18.65
C PHE A 696 10.37 -2.80 -17.40
N TYR A 697 10.33 -1.63 -16.74
CA TYR A 697 9.45 -1.41 -15.58
C TYR A 697 7.97 -1.16 -15.92
N GLY A 698 7.59 -1.22 -17.20
CA GLY A 698 6.18 -1.15 -17.61
C GLY A 698 5.93 -1.97 -18.86
N PHE A 699 5.50 -3.23 -18.71
CA PHE A 699 4.99 -4.11 -19.77
C PHE A 699 5.88 -4.27 -21.03
N ASN A 700 6.56 -5.42 -21.14
CA ASN A 700 6.83 -5.98 -22.47
C ASN A 700 5.50 -6.46 -23.06
N TYR A 701 4.88 -5.65 -23.91
CA TYR A 701 3.72 -6.09 -24.67
C TYR A 701 4.11 -7.20 -25.64
N PRO A 702 3.30 -8.26 -25.76
CA PRO A 702 3.30 -9.08 -26.97
C PRO A 702 3.03 -8.19 -28.18
N ALA A 703 3.69 -8.48 -29.31
CA ALA A 703 3.68 -7.64 -30.52
C ALA A 703 2.30 -7.44 -31.20
N ASP A 704 1.20 -7.94 -30.63
CA ASP A 704 -0.14 -7.92 -31.21
C ASP A 704 -1.22 -7.21 -30.35
N ASN A 705 -0.86 -6.54 -29.24
CA ASN A 705 -1.81 -5.78 -28.45
C ASN A 705 -2.08 -4.40 -29.09
N LEU A 706 -3.27 -4.27 -29.69
CA LEU A 706 -3.88 -3.09 -30.36
C LEU A 706 -4.08 -1.85 -29.45
N GLY A 707 -3.11 -1.51 -28.59
CA GLY A 707 -3.04 -0.25 -27.83
C GLY A 707 -2.39 0.84 -28.66
N ASP A 708 -2.66 2.10 -28.34
CA ASP A 708 -2.26 3.28 -29.12
C ASP A 708 -0.80 3.71 -28.85
N ASP A 709 0.16 2.81 -29.03
CA ASP A 709 1.61 3.10 -28.95
C ASP A 709 2.16 3.74 -30.25
N ASN A 710 1.27 4.31 -31.07
CA ASN A 710 1.60 5.04 -32.30
C ASN A 710 1.99 6.50 -32.07
N ARG A 711 2.30 6.96 -30.85
CA ARG A 711 3.04 8.22 -30.67
C ARG A 711 4.53 7.97 -30.89
N PRO A 712 5.12 8.41 -32.01
CA PRO A 712 6.55 8.30 -32.21
C PRO A 712 7.24 9.24 -31.20
N GLY A 713 7.98 8.69 -30.23
CA GLY A 713 8.92 9.47 -29.42
C GLY A 713 8.54 9.85 -27.99
N SER A 714 7.58 9.19 -27.32
CA SER A 714 7.23 9.48 -25.92
C SER A 714 7.35 8.30 -24.94
N ALA A 715 8.35 7.43 -25.11
CA ALA A 715 8.90 6.76 -23.93
C ALA A 715 9.61 7.84 -23.11
N PHE A 716 8.86 8.55 -22.26
CA PHE A 716 9.44 9.45 -21.27
C PHE A 716 10.25 8.57 -20.32
N ILE A 717 11.53 8.34 -20.64
CA ILE A 717 12.46 7.79 -19.68
C ILE A 717 12.64 8.88 -18.62
N ARG A 718 11.87 8.81 -17.54
CA ARG A 718 11.91 9.80 -16.46
C ARG A 718 13.18 9.64 -15.65
N GLN A 719 13.75 10.75 -15.20
CA GLN A 719 14.85 10.70 -14.26
C GLN A 719 14.27 10.47 -12.85
N HIS A 720 14.57 9.34 -12.23
CA HIS A 720 14.23 9.07 -10.82
C HIS A 720 15.31 9.68 -9.94
N GLN A 721 14.89 10.32 -8.85
CA GLN A 721 15.81 10.73 -7.81
C GLN A 721 16.48 9.49 -7.22
N VAL A 722 17.78 9.60 -7.02
CA VAL A 722 18.51 8.64 -6.21
C VAL A 722 18.26 9.05 -4.77
N ASN A 723 17.67 8.20 -3.93
CA ASN A 723 17.49 8.52 -2.52
C ASN A 723 18.73 8.11 -1.72
N ASN A 724 18.84 8.60 -0.48
CA ASN A 724 19.97 8.30 0.39
C ASN A 724 19.68 7.17 1.38
N ASP A 725 18.52 6.49 1.28
CA ASP A 725 18.19 5.30 2.07
C ASP A 725 19.32 4.26 2.05
N ILE A 726 19.99 4.06 0.93
CA ILE A 726 21.09 3.10 0.82
C ILE A 726 22.28 3.55 1.68
N GLU A 727 22.66 4.83 1.63
CA GLU A 727 23.77 5.35 2.45
C GLU A 727 23.41 5.40 3.93
N GLN A 728 22.24 5.96 4.27
CA GLN A 728 21.83 6.17 5.65
C GLN A 728 21.36 4.87 6.30
N TYR A 729 20.33 4.24 5.72
CA TYR A 729 19.70 3.06 6.30
C TYR A 729 20.54 1.81 6.04
N PHE A 730 21.12 1.62 4.84
CA PHE A 730 21.87 0.39 4.56
C PHE A 730 23.36 0.44 4.94
N PHE A 731 24.04 1.58 4.77
CA PHE A 731 25.48 1.70 5.02
C PHE A 731 25.83 2.41 6.33
N GLY A 732 24.88 3.07 6.98
CA GLY A 732 25.07 3.78 8.25
C GLY A 732 25.90 5.07 8.14
N VAL A 733 26.00 5.63 6.93
CA VAL A 733 26.83 6.79 6.63
C VAL A 733 25.95 8.01 6.33
N GLY A 734 26.18 9.10 7.07
CA GLY A 734 25.75 10.44 6.67
C GLY A 734 26.91 11.12 5.94
N SER A 735 26.80 11.28 4.62
CA SER A 735 27.80 11.97 3.82
C SER A 735 27.38 13.43 3.62
N ARG A 736 28.35 14.34 3.48
CA ARG A 736 28.10 15.74 3.05
C ARG A 736 28.83 15.92 1.74
N THR A 737 28.13 16.28 0.66
CA THR A 737 28.81 16.98 -0.44
C THR A 737 29.18 18.35 0.10
N GLY A 738 30.41 18.50 0.58
CA GLY A 738 30.95 19.82 0.87
C GLY A 738 30.82 20.67 -0.39
N GLY A 739 29.94 21.67 -0.34
CA GLY A 739 29.89 22.71 -1.35
C GLY A 739 31.31 23.24 -1.59
N ALA A 740 31.61 23.45 -2.87
CA ALA A 740 32.69 24.26 -3.40
C ALA A 740 33.61 24.92 -2.35
N GLY A 741 34.87 24.47 -2.26
CA GLY A 741 35.96 25.25 -1.69
C GLY A 741 36.29 25.11 -0.19
N SER A 742 35.55 24.33 0.61
CA SER A 742 35.92 24.16 2.03
C SER A 742 35.59 22.77 2.58
N THR A 743 36.52 21.83 2.44
CA THR A 743 37.15 21.12 3.58
C THR A 743 38.36 20.32 3.08
N THR A 744 39.46 21.01 2.82
CA THR A 744 40.76 20.44 2.44
C THR A 744 41.41 19.79 3.68
N TYR A 745 41.26 18.48 3.88
CA TYR A 745 41.82 17.75 5.04
C TYR A 745 43.22 17.16 4.77
N ASN A 746 44.06 17.86 4.00
CA ASN A 746 44.99 17.17 3.09
C ASN A 746 46.43 16.87 3.56
N THR A 747 46.77 16.95 4.86
CA THR A 747 48.16 16.65 5.28
C THR A 747 48.34 15.98 6.65
N ALA A 748 47.28 15.88 7.47
CA ALA A 748 47.38 15.29 8.80
C ALA A 748 47.37 13.75 8.72
N PRO A 749 48.25 13.05 9.47
CA PRO A 749 48.16 11.60 9.59
C PRO A 749 46.79 11.16 10.11
N ILE A 750 46.25 10.09 9.52
CA ILE A 750 45.06 9.40 10.00
C ILE A 750 45.49 8.45 11.11
N ALA A 751 44.80 8.50 12.24
CA ALA A 751 44.99 7.58 13.35
C ALA A 751 43.68 6.89 13.71
N PRO A 752 43.71 5.57 14.00
CA PRO A 752 42.57 4.88 14.60
C PRO A 752 42.15 5.51 15.93
N THR A 753 40.85 5.48 16.23
CA THR A 753 40.36 5.85 17.57
C THR A 753 40.62 4.70 18.57
N ALA A 754 40.65 5.00 19.87
CA ALA A 754 41.12 4.05 20.90
C ALA A 754 40.31 2.73 20.98
N ASN A 755 39.06 2.73 20.51
CA ASN A 755 38.15 1.58 20.54
C ASN A 755 37.67 1.14 19.14
N SER A 756 38.33 1.59 18.07
CA SER A 756 37.89 1.25 16.73
C SER A 756 38.26 -0.16 16.28
N ILE A 757 37.62 -0.62 15.21
CA ILE A 757 37.99 -1.89 14.55
C ILE A 757 39.44 -1.87 14.01
N PHE A 758 40.00 -0.68 13.81
CA PHE A 758 41.39 -0.47 13.36
C PHE A 758 42.38 -0.24 14.51
N ALA A 759 41.98 -0.48 15.77
CA ALA A 759 42.90 -0.40 16.90
C ALA A 759 44.17 -1.25 16.64
N GLY A 760 45.32 -0.62 16.86
CA GLY A 760 46.65 -1.20 16.62
C GLY A 760 47.23 -0.94 15.22
N VAL A 761 46.48 -0.37 14.28
CA VAL A 761 47.05 0.16 13.02
C VAL A 761 47.84 1.43 13.34
N ALA A 762 49.09 1.52 12.86
CA ALA A 762 49.92 2.70 13.06
C ALA A 762 49.32 3.91 12.32
N PRO A 763 49.49 5.15 12.82
CA PRO A 763 49.07 6.32 12.08
C PRO A 763 49.68 6.35 10.67
N PHE A 764 48.87 6.63 9.66
CA PHE A 764 49.24 6.55 8.26
C PHE A 764 48.84 7.81 7.49
N THR A 765 49.42 7.98 6.31
CA THR A 765 49.12 9.11 5.42
C THR A 765 48.42 8.61 4.16
N VAL A 766 47.49 9.41 3.64
CA VAL A 766 46.90 9.19 2.32
C VAL A 766 47.63 10.02 1.28
N ASP A 767 47.82 9.47 0.09
CA ASP A 767 48.25 10.20 -1.10
C ASP A 767 47.21 11.25 -1.48
N THR A 768 47.57 12.52 -1.33
CA THR A 768 46.76 13.69 -1.72
C THR A 768 47.27 14.36 -2.99
N ALA A 769 48.30 13.82 -3.63
CA ALA A 769 48.94 14.45 -4.78
C ALA A 769 48.02 14.48 -6.01
N ALA A 770 47.90 15.65 -6.62
CA ALA A 770 47.10 15.86 -7.83
C ALA A 770 47.75 15.29 -9.10
N GLY A 771 49.07 15.02 -9.09
CA GLY A 771 49.84 14.69 -10.30
C GLY A 771 49.44 13.38 -10.99
N ASN A 772 48.70 12.52 -10.30
CA ASN A 772 48.20 11.25 -10.84
C ASN A 772 46.68 11.27 -11.11
N ASP A 773 46.03 12.43 -10.97
CA ASP A 773 44.60 12.65 -11.19
C ASP A 773 44.29 12.81 -12.69
N PRO A 774 43.48 11.93 -13.29
CA PRO A 774 43.21 11.92 -14.72
C PRO A 774 42.04 12.82 -15.16
N THR A 775 41.60 13.75 -14.31
CA THR A 775 40.49 14.68 -14.61
C THR A 775 40.82 15.68 -15.71
N GLN A 776 39.83 15.94 -16.59
CA GLN A 776 39.89 16.94 -17.67
C GLN A 776 38.66 17.86 -17.70
N ASP A 777 38.81 19.06 -18.28
CA ASP A 777 37.68 19.95 -18.60
C ASP A 777 37.00 19.57 -19.94
N LEU A 778 36.02 20.37 -20.41
CA LEU A 778 35.22 20.08 -21.61
C LEU A 778 36.08 20.13 -22.88
N ASP A 779 37.13 20.94 -22.84
CA ASP A 779 38.04 21.17 -23.94
C ASP A 779 39.15 20.09 -23.97
N GLY A 780 39.13 19.17 -23.00
CA GLY A 780 40.11 18.09 -22.86
C GLY A 780 41.41 18.51 -22.18
N ASN A 781 41.45 19.69 -21.55
CA ASN A 781 42.63 20.13 -20.82
C ASN A 781 42.71 19.43 -19.46
N ALA A 782 43.91 18.98 -19.10
CA ALA A 782 44.16 18.38 -17.78
C ALA A 782 43.79 19.37 -16.67
N THR A 783 42.87 18.96 -15.79
CA THR A 783 42.40 19.73 -14.64
C THR A 783 42.57 18.89 -13.38
N PRO A 784 43.81 18.53 -13.00
CA PRO A 784 44.07 17.63 -11.89
C PRO A 784 43.63 18.29 -10.57
N ARG A 785 42.89 17.55 -9.76
CA ARG A 785 42.45 17.97 -8.42
C ARG A 785 43.26 17.19 -7.39
N ALA A 786 43.66 17.86 -6.31
CA ALA A 786 44.27 17.15 -5.18
C ALA A 786 43.30 16.07 -4.69
N LYS A 787 43.79 14.84 -4.45
CA LYS A 787 42.95 13.81 -3.84
C LYS A 787 42.63 14.28 -2.42
N SER A 788 41.38 14.16 -2.02
CA SER A 788 40.88 14.68 -0.75
C SER A 788 40.15 13.59 0.00
N ILE A 789 40.32 13.58 1.32
CA ILE A 789 39.53 12.70 2.18
C ILE A 789 38.12 13.27 2.30
N THR A 790 37.13 12.45 1.99
CA THR A 790 35.73 12.68 2.29
C THR A 790 35.49 12.43 3.78
N ARG A 791 34.95 13.42 4.47
CA ARG A 791 34.57 13.26 5.87
C ARG A 791 33.21 12.58 5.95
N LEU A 792 33.19 11.40 6.56
CA LEU A 792 31.97 10.66 6.86
C LEU A 792 31.43 11.11 8.23
N ARG A 793 30.12 11.21 8.36
CA ARG A 793 29.46 11.46 9.65
C ARG A 793 28.71 10.21 10.07
N THR A 794 28.78 9.90 11.36
CA THR A 794 27.80 8.99 11.95
C THR A 794 26.46 9.71 11.94
N PHE A 795 25.38 8.99 11.68
CA PHE A 795 24.04 9.57 11.64
C PHE A 795 23.68 10.31 12.95
N THR A 796 24.07 9.75 14.09
CA THR A 796 23.93 10.35 15.44
C THR A 796 24.56 11.74 15.59
N SER A 797 25.48 12.13 14.71
CA SER A 797 26.17 13.42 14.73
C SER A 797 25.57 14.48 13.79
N VAL A 798 24.57 14.10 12.98
CA VAL A 798 23.85 14.98 12.03
C VAL A 798 22.67 15.70 12.72
N LEU A 799 22.07 15.09 13.74
CA LEU A 799 20.97 15.66 14.51
C LEU A 799 21.48 16.39 15.77
N SER A 800 21.12 17.66 15.94
CA SER A 800 21.56 18.52 17.05
C SER A 800 20.97 18.17 18.42
N SER A 801 19.99 17.27 18.49
CA SER A 801 19.32 16.87 19.74
C SER A 801 19.39 15.35 19.97
N PRO A 802 20.11 14.88 21.00
CA PRO A 802 20.15 13.46 21.40
C PRO A 802 18.79 12.91 21.87
N SER A 803 17.87 13.76 22.34
CA SER A 803 16.59 13.33 22.92
C SER A 803 15.50 13.02 21.90
N LEU A 804 15.72 13.38 20.61
CA LEU A 804 14.82 13.09 19.49
C LEU A 804 15.32 11.91 18.64
N GLN A 805 16.43 11.27 19.04
CA GLN A 805 17.06 10.19 18.27
C GLN A 805 16.39 8.87 18.60
N GLN A 806 15.53 8.38 17.69
CA GLN A 806 15.28 6.94 17.62
C GLN A 806 16.45 6.33 16.84
N PRO A 807 17.27 5.45 17.45
CA PRO A 807 18.41 4.88 16.74
C PRO A 807 17.96 4.07 15.52
N LEU A 808 18.37 4.51 14.33
CA LEU A 808 18.20 3.78 13.07
C LEU A 808 18.67 2.34 13.23
N ARG A 809 17.76 1.37 13.14
CA ARG A 809 18.02 -0.08 13.34
C ARG A 809 18.65 -0.49 14.66
N GLN A 810 18.99 0.44 15.54
CA GLN A 810 19.81 0.21 16.72
C GLN A 810 21.22 -0.29 16.39
N GLU A 811 21.65 -0.12 15.14
CA GLU A 811 23.02 -0.33 14.71
C GLU A 811 23.84 0.91 15.09
N LYS A 812 24.94 0.70 15.80
CA LYS A 812 25.85 1.78 16.16
C LYS A 812 26.81 2.01 14.99
N ALA A 813 26.66 3.12 14.28
CA ALA A 813 27.69 3.61 13.38
C ALA A 813 28.89 4.09 14.23
N GLU A 814 30.05 3.46 14.08
CA GLU A 814 31.24 3.77 14.86
C GLU A 814 32.23 4.62 14.08
N LEU A 815 32.85 5.57 14.78
CA LEU A 815 33.93 6.37 14.22
C LEU A 815 35.26 5.64 14.41
N ASP A 816 35.78 5.06 13.34
CA ASP A 816 36.92 4.16 13.46
C ASP A 816 38.28 4.82 13.27
N SER A 817 38.34 5.92 12.52
CA SER A 817 39.57 6.65 12.24
C SER A 817 39.31 8.14 12.04
N GLN A 818 40.29 8.96 12.42
CA GLN A 818 40.23 10.42 12.32
C GLN A 818 41.60 11.01 12.00
N THR A 819 41.65 12.27 11.56
CA THR A 819 42.91 13.01 11.35
C THR A 819 43.55 13.39 12.70
N THR A 820 44.87 13.60 12.71
CA THR A 820 45.66 13.95 13.91
C THR A 820 46.28 15.36 13.81
N PRO A 821 46.02 16.29 14.77
CA PRO A 821 45.14 16.15 15.94
C PRO A 821 43.67 15.97 15.59
N ALA A 822 42.95 15.29 16.50
CA ALA A 822 41.51 15.04 16.37
C ALA A 822 40.74 16.36 16.21
N GLN A 823 39.94 16.47 15.16
CA GLN A 823 39.08 17.64 14.97
C GLN A 823 37.77 17.43 15.72
N THR A 824 37.52 18.27 16.73
CA THR A 824 36.57 18.04 17.82
C THR A 824 35.08 18.13 17.47
N ALA A 825 34.70 18.28 16.20
CA ALA A 825 33.29 18.43 15.82
C ALA A 825 32.89 17.41 14.75
N ASN A 826 32.37 16.25 15.17
CA ASN A 826 31.31 15.44 14.53
C ASN A 826 31.59 14.67 13.22
N GLY A 827 32.73 13.97 13.06
CA GLY A 827 32.92 13.00 11.95
C GLY A 827 34.37 12.54 11.76
N GLY A 828 34.61 11.60 10.85
CA GLY A 828 35.94 11.03 10.59
C GLY A 828 36.02 10.33 9.24
N VAL A 829 37.00 9.44 9.08
CA VAL A 829 37.48 9.01 7.75
C VAL A 829 37.29 7.52 7.48
N ALA A 830 36.81 6.78 8.47
CA ALA A 830 36.28 5.43 8.32
C ALA A 830 35.12 5.24 9.30
N ILE A 831 34.02 4.65 8.83
CA ILE A 831 32.85 4.31 9.64
C ILE A 831 32.52 2.85 9.43
N SER A 832 32.25 2.13 10.51
CA SER A 832 31.71 0.79 10.46
C SER A 832 30.29 0.74 11.02
N THR A 833 29.50 -0.14 10.42
CA THR A 833 28.30 -0.73 11.01
C THR A 833 28.57 -2.21 11.24
N ARG A 834 27.58 -3.00 11.62
CA ARG A 834 27.72 -4.46 11.66
C ARG A 834 27.94 -5.12 10.28
N ASP A 835 27.44 -4.49 9.22
CA ASP A 835 27.36 -5.08 7.88
C ASP A 835 28.25 -4.38 6.86
N THR A 836 28.69 -3.16 7.19
CA THR A 836 29.46 -2.30 6.29
C THR A 836 30.69 -1.69 6.96
N VAL A 837 31.75 -1.51 6.18
CA VAL A 837 32.86 -0.61 6.51
C VAL A 837 33.05 0.35 5.35
N ALA A 838 32.86 1.64 5.60
CA ALA A 838 32.96 2.70 4.60
C ALA A 838 34.21 3.55 4.87
N PHE A 839 35.03 3.73 3.84
CA PHE A 839 36.20 4.61 3.89
C PHE A 839 35.91 5.94 3.18
N GLY A 840 36.23 7.04 3.84
CA GLY A 840 36.18 8.38 3.26
C GLY A 840 37.29 8.67 2.24
N PHE A 841 38.16 7.70 1.97
CA PHE A 841 39.27 7.77 1.04
C PHE A 841 39.35 6.44 0.29
N GLY A 842 39.98 6.44 -0.88
CA GLY A 842 40.25 5.21 -1.61
C GLY A 842 41.38 4.41 -0.98
N LEU A 843 41.22 3.10 -0.86
CA LEU A 843 42.27 2.23 -0.31
C LEU A 843 43.52 2.21 -1.20
N GLU A 844 43.40 2.59 -2.47
CA GLU A 844 44.52 2.84 -3.37
C GLU A 844 45.40 4.03 -2.95
N GLN A 845 44.89 4.94 -2.11
CA GLN A 845 45.61 6.14 -1.66
C GLN A 845 46.59 5.88 -0.52
N VAL A 846 46.59 4.69 0.09
CA VAL A 846 47.57 4.32 1.13
C VAL A 846 48.61 3.35 0.57
N ASP A 847 49.75 3.23 1.26
CA ASP A 847 50.76 2.24 0.90
C ASP A 847 50.23 0.81 1.05
N GLN A 848 50.90 -0.14 0.39
CA GLN A 848 50.47 -1.54 0.36
C GLN A 848 50.33 -2.17 1.76
N SER A 849 51.27 -1.90 2.67
CA SER A 849 51.26 -2.52 4.01
C SER A 849 50.09 -2.00 4.85
N THR A 850 49.80 -0.70 4.75
CA THR A 850 48.63 -0.08 5.37
C THR A 850 47.35 -0.65 4.77
N ARG A 851 47.27 -0.79 3.45
CA ARG A 851 46.10 -1.36 2.76
C ARG A 851 45.79 -2.78 3.22
N GLU A 852 46.80 -3.65 3.23
CA GLU A 852 46.69 -5.04 3.70
C GLU A 852 46.17 -5.10 5.14
N ALA A 853 46.68 -4.23 6.02
CA ALA A 853 46.23 -4.13 7.40
C ALA A 853 44.77 -3.68 7.52
N LEU A 854 44.37 -2.64 6.77
CA LEU A 854 42.99 -2.11 6.79
C LEU A 854 41.99 -3.14 6.24
N VAL A 855 42.28 -3.77 5.10
CA VAL A 855 41.42 -4.80 4.50
C VAL A 855 41.30 -6.02 5.41
N SER A 856 42.41 -6.48 5.98
CA SER A 856 42.41 -7.61 6.92
C SER A 856 41.56 -7.31 8.17
N LYS A 857 41.68 -6.10 8.74
CA LYS A 857 40.87 -5.67 9.89
C LYS A 857 39.39 -5.51 9.55
N ALA A 858 39.07 -4.87 8.42
CA ALA A 858 37.70 -4.63 8.00
C ALA A 858 36.94 -5.95 7.78
N PHE A 859 37.48 -6.87 6.97
CA PHE A 859 36.83 -8.17 6.76
C PHE A 859 36.97 -9.10 7.96
N GLY A 860 38.03 -8.99 8.77
CA GLY A 860 38.12 -9.75 10.02
C GLY A 860 37.04 -9.36 11.04
N TYR A 861 36.58 -8.11 11.00
CA TYR A 861 35.46 -7.61 11.78
C TYR A 861 34.10 -8.02 11.18
N LEU A 862 33.90 -7.84 9.86
CA LEU A 862 32.65 -8.18 9.18
C LEU A 862 32.41 -9.70 9.06
N LEU A 863 33.48 -10.49 9.01
CA LEU A 863 33.48 -11.95 8.87
C LEU A 863 34.30 -12.59 9.99
N PRO A 864 33.86 -12.46 11.25
CA PRO A 864 34.62 -12.95 12.39
C PRO A 864 34.77 -14.47 12.33
N ALA A 865 35.99 -14.95 12.61
CA ALA A 865 36.32 -16.38 12.58
C ALA A 865 35.69 -17.17 13.74
N THR A 866 35.32 -16.49 14.83
CA THR A 866 34.72 -17.09 16.02
C THR A 866 33.20 -17.03 15.96
N PRO A 867 32.48 -18.06 16.43
CA PRO A 867 31.02 -17.99 16.58
C PRO A 867 30.58 -16.84 17.48
N ASP A 868 29.37 -16.34 17.28
CA ASP A 868 28.79 -15.36 18.20
C ASP A 868 28.35 -16.04 19.50
N THR A 869 28.66 -15.38 20.62
CA THR A 869 28.32 -15.84 21.97
C THR A 869 27.63 -14.74 22.79
N THR A 870 27.42 -13.57 22.21
CA THR A 870 26.82 -12.42 22.90
C THR A 870 25.31 -12.54 22.78
N ALA A 871 24.59 -12.34 23.90
CA ALA A 871 23.14 -12.31 23.82
C ALA A 871 22.67 -10.97 23.24
N PRO A 872 21.59 -10.95 22.43
CA PRO A 872 21.08 -9.71 21.86
C PRO A 872 20.60 -8.73 22.94
N VAL A 873 20.62 -7.44 22.61
CA VAL A 873 19.99 -6.37 23.39
C VAL A 873 18.53 -6.24 22.96
N VAL A 874 17.62 -6.21 23.94
CA VAL A 874 16.17 -6.06 23.69
C VAL A 874 15.52 -5.16 24.74
N ASP A 875 14.62 -4.25 24.33
CA ASP A 875 13.77 -3.44 25.22
C ASP A 875 12.40 -3.11 24.55
N PHE A 876 11.39 -2.68 25.29
CA PHE A 876 10.14 -2.14 24.73
C PHE A 876 10.23 -0.62 24.62
N THR A 877 10.14 -0.10 23.40
CA THR A 877 10.01 1.34 23.13
C THR A 877 8.58 1.81 23.45
N TYR A 878 7.58 1.01 23.09
CA TYR A 878 6.17 1.25 23.37
C TYR A 878 5.42 -0.10 23.50
N PRO A 879 4.34 -0.22 24.29
CA PRO A 879 3.75 0.79 25.17
C PRO A 879 4.59 1.07 26.41
N LEU A 880 4.32 2.21 27.06
CA LEU A 880 4.85 2.50 28.39
C LEU A 880 4.33 1.49 29.42
N GLU A 881 5.08 1.29 30.51
CA GLU A 881 4.70 0.41 31.61
C GLU A 881 3.33 0.82 32.19
N LEU A 882 2.44 -0.17 32.35
CA LEU A 882 1.06 0.00 32.83
C LEU A 882 0.20 0.97 32.00
N LYS A 883 0.54 1.21 30.73
CA LYS A 883 -0.32 1.96 29.80
C LYS A 883 -1.75 1.39 29.83
N GLU A 884 -2.73 2.28 29.94
CA GLU A 884 -4.14 1.91 29.90
C GLU A 884 -4.56 1.62 28.44
N VAL A 885 -5.23 0.48 28.24
CA VAL A 885 -5.70 0.00 26.94
C VAL A 885 -7.15 -0.48 27.05
N THR A 886 -7.92 -0.38 25.96
CA THR A 886 -9.31 -0.85 25.92
C THR A 886 -9.42 -2.18 25.19
N ALA A 887 -10.54 -2.87 25.34
CA ALA A 887 -10.82 -4.10 24.58
C ALA A 887 -11.27 -3.84 23.12
N ILE A 888 -11.41 -2.57 22.71
CA ILE A 888 -11.92 -2.17 21.38
C ILE A 888 -10.77 -1.78 20.45
N ASP A 889 -9.73 -1.17 21.00
CA ASP A 889 -8.58 -0.69 20.24
C ASP A 889 -7.39 -1.66 20.37
N PRO A 890 -6.60 -1.83 19.30
CA PRO A 890 -5.42 -2.66 19.36
C PRO A 890 -4.35 -2.01 20.24
N VAL A 891 -3.49 -2.83 20.82
CA VAL A 891 -2.23 -2.38 21.40
C VAL A 891 -1.17 -2.53 20.32
N ASP A 892 -0.68 -1.40 19.81
CA ASP A 892 0.53 -1.37 18.99
C ASP A 892 1.74 -1.44 19.93
N LEU A 893 2.74 -2.24 19.58
CA LEU A 893 3.95 -2.45 20.37
C LEU A 893 5.17 -2.32 19.49
N GLU A 894 6.22 -1.76 20.06
CA GLU A 894 7.51 -1.62 19.39
C GLU A 894 8.62 -2.12 20.29
N VAL A 895 9.43 -3.02 19.75
CA VAL A 895 10.52 -3.66 20.45
C VAL A 895 11.85 -3.24 19.83
N LYS A 896 12.73 -2.74 20.67
CA LYS A 896 14.16 -2.61 20.44
C LYS A 896 14.78 -4.00 20.44
N GLY A 897 15.50 -4.37 19.39
CA GLY A 897 16.17 -5.67 19.24
C GLY A 897 17.38 -5.54 18.32
N TYR A 898 18.58 -5.73 18.84
CA TYR A 898 19.82 -5.75 18.04
C TYR A 898 20.89 -6.59 18.73
N ASP A 899 21.92 -6.93 17.98
CA ASP A 899 23.12 -7.60 18.47
C ASP A 899 24.35 -6.88 17.88
N ASP A 900 25.52 -7.06 18.49
CA ASP A 900 26.79 -6.42 18.09
C ASP A 900 27.27 -6.90 16.71
N ARG A 901 26.98 -8.15 16.32
CA ARG A 901 27.13 -8.62 14.93
C ARG A 901 25.87 -8.40 14.10
N GLY A 902 24.78 -8.13 14.81
CA GLY A 902 23.44 -7.79 14.35
C GLY A 902 22.89 -8.75 13.32
N ASP A 903 23.07 -10.02 13.61
CA ASP A 903 22.41 -11.12 12.93
C ASP A 903 21.17 -11.54 13.72
N ILE A 904 20.29 -10.60 14.07
CA ILE A 904 19.01 -10.94 14.70
C ILE A 904 18.23 -11.87 13.76
N LYS A 905 17.90 -13.07 14.24
CA LYS A 905 17.15 -14.07 13.50
C LYS A 905 15.67 -13.76 13.53
N GLU A 906 15.14 -13.45 14.72
CA GLU A 906 13.77 -13.01 14.92
C GLU A 906 13.53 -12.45 16.33
N VAL A 907 12.50 -11.61 16.44
CA VAL A 907 11.89 -11.21 17.71
C VAL A 907 10.49 -11.83 17.80
N ARG A 908 10.24 -12.56 18.89
CA ARG A 908 8.96 -13.20 19.21
C ARG A 908 8.25 -12.42 20.29
N LEU A 909 7.02 -11.98 20.02
CA LEU A 909 6.17 -11.35 21.02
C LEU A 909 5.17 -12.37 21.57
N TYR A 910 5.06 -12.44 22.88
CA TYR A 910 4.06 -13.21 23.61
C TYR A 910 3.15 -12.26 24.40
N ALA A 911 1.88 -12.63 24.56
CA ALA A 911 0.93 -11.99 25.46
C ALA A 911 0.41 -13.04 26.44
N ASN A 912 0.64 -12.86 27.74
CA ASN A 912 0.34 -13.85 28.79
C ASN A 912 0.87 -15.24 28.42
N ASP A 913 2.15 -15.31 28.03
CA ASP A 913 2.88 -16.51 27.57
C ASP A 913 2.34 -17.20 26.31
N THR A 914 1.36 -16.61 25.63
CA THR A 914 0.89 -17.08 24.31
C THR A 914 1.61 -16.32 23.20
N LEU A 915 2.26 -17.04 22.28
CA LEU A 915 2.92 -16.43 21.12
C LEU A 915 1.90 -15.65 20.29
N VAL A 916 2.15 -14.35 20.12
CA VAL A 916 1.36 -13.44 19.29
C VAL A 916 1.86 -13.50 17.85
N LYS A 917 3.15 -13.17 17.64
CA LYS A 917 3.79 -13.13 16.33
C LYS A 917 5.31 -13.17 16.49
N ALA A 918 6.00 -13.67 15.47
CA ALA A 918 7.44 -13.50 15.30
C ALA A 918 7.70 -12.57 14.11
N LYS A 919 8.67 -11.67 14.23
CA LYS A 919 9.15 -10.82 13.13
C LYS A 919 10.64 -11.05 12.91
N ARG A 920 11.06 -11.13 11.65
CA ARG A 920 12.47 -11.35 11.25
C ARG A 920 13.21 -10.06 10.91
N SER A 921 12.45 -9.01 10.60
CA SER A 921 13.00 -7.75 10.13
C SER A 921 12.71 -6.61 11.09
N PHE A 922 13.67 -5.70 11.16
CA PHE A 922 13.49 -4.41 11.81
C PHE A 922 12.59 -3.49 10.95
N PRO A 923 11.77 -2.61 11.56
CA PRO A 923 11.49 -2.47 12.99
C PRO A 923 10.60 -3.60 13.50
N PHE A 924 10.84 -4.02 14.75
CA PHE A 924 10.05 -5.07 15.40
C PHE A 924 8.77 -4.49 15.98
N GLN A 925 7.86 -4.15 15.09
CA GLN A 925 6.54 -3.61 15.39
C GLN A 925 5.50 -4.73 15.38
N PHE A 926 4.69 -4.77 16.43
CA PHE A 926 3.67 -5.78 16.66
C PHE A 926 2.33 -5.11 16.94
N ARG A 927 1.27 -5.88 16.68
CA ARG A 927 -0.09 -5.49 17.00
C ARG A 927 -0.77 -6.61 17.75
N TYR A 928 -1.38 -6.26 18.88
CA TYR A 928 -2.15 -7.18 19.71
C TYR A 928 -3.58 -6.70 19.87
N TYR A 929 -4.55 -7.59 19.64
CA TYR A 929 -5.96 -7.32 19.88
C TYR A 929 -6.36 -7.87 21.25
N VAL A 930 -6.75 -6.96 22.15
CA VAL A 930 -7.24 -7.33 23.47
C VAL A 930 -8.54 -8.13 23.34
N PRO A 931 -8.68 -9.30 24.00
CA PRO A 931 -9.92 -10.05 23.97
C PRO A 931 -11.11 -9.21 24.47
N SER A 932 -12.23 -9.26 23.78
CA SER A 932 -13.43 -8.47 24.12
C SER A 932 -14.02 -8.81 25.49
N ASN A 933 -13.69 -9.99 26.04
CA ASN A 933 -14.09 -10.46 27.36
C ASN A 933 -13.01 -10.24 28.44
N ALA A 934 -11.95 -9.50 28.16
CA ALA A 934 -10.93 -9.17 29.15
C ALA A 934 -11.56 -8.39 30.32
N ALA A 935 -11.28 -8.80 31.55
CA ALA A 935 -11.82 -8.15 32.73
C ALA A 935 -11.23 -6.74 32.88
N ALA A 936 -12.07 -5.76 33.23
CA ALA A 936 -11.59 -4.42 33.55
C ALA A 936 -10.59 -4.48 34.74
N ASN A 937 -9.54 -3.66 34.67
CA ASN A 937 -8.38 -3.64 35.56
C ASN A 937 -7.50 -4.90 35.53
N SER A 938 -7.73 -5.84 34.61
CA SER A 938 -6.76 -6.93 34.39
C SER A 938 -5.47 -6.40 33.75
N VAL A 939 -4.38 -7.15 33.93
CA VAL A 939 -3.08 -6.84 33.35
C VAL A 939 -2.78 -7.83 32.23
N ILE A 940 -2.34 -7.33 31.08
CA ILE A 940 -1.72 -8.14 30.04
C ILE A 940 -0.21 -7.99 30.20
N THR A 941 0.49 -9.11 30.34
CA THR A 941 1.96 -9.13 30.34
C THR A 941 2.44 -9.50 28.95
N PHE A 942 3.04 -8.53 28.27
CA PHE A 942 3.78 -8.78 27.05
C PHE A 942 5.19 -9.26 27.39
N LYS A 943 5.67 -10.26 26.67
CA LYS A 943 7.04 -10.77 26.76
C LYS A 943 7.64 -10.75 25.37
N ALA A 944 8.77 -10.08 25.19
CA ALA A 944 9.52 -10.10 23.93
C ALA A 944 10.77 -10.95 24.10
N GLU A 945 11.00 -11.87 23.16
CA GLU A 945 12.19 -12.71 23.07
C GLU A 945 12.92 -12.41 21.76
N ALA A 946 14.13 -11.86 21.84
CA ALA A 946 15.01 -11.68 20.69
C ALA A 946 15.99 -12.86 20.60
N GLU A 947 16.06 -13.51 19.44
CA GLU A 947 17.02 -14.58 19.13
C GLU A 947 17.93 -14.13 17.99
N ASP A 948 19.24 -14.29 18.15
CA ASP A 948 20.22 -14.07 17.07
C ASP A 948 20.41 -15.34 16.20
N LYS A 949 21.21 -15.26 15.13
CA LYS A 949 21.46 -16.42 14.26
C LYS A 949 22.33 -17.49 14.91
N ALA A 950 23.10 -17.15 15.94
CA ALA A 950 23.87 -18.11 16.73
C ALA A 950 22.99 -18.89 17.75
N GLY A 951 21.76 -18.42 17.98
CA GLY A 951 20.79 -19.01 18.90
C GLY A 951 20.85 -18.46 20.32
N ASN A 952 21.57 -17.36 20.58
CA ASN A 952 21.51 -16.68 21.87
C ASN A 952 20.17 -15.93 21.98
N VAL A 953 19.56 -15.96 23.17
CA VAL A 953 18.22 -15.41 23.41
C VAL A 953 18.23 -14.42 24.56
N LYS A 954 17.56 -13.29 24.38
CA LYS A 954 17.26 -12.31 25.44
C LYS A 954 15.77 -12.11 25.57
N THR A 955 15.29 -12.02 26.81
CA THR A 955 13.87 -11.86 27.15
C THR A 955 13.63 -10.64 28.03
N ILE A 956 12.53 -9.94 27.77
CA ILE A 956 12.02 -8.80 28.57
C ILE A 956 10.50 -8.88 28.69
N THR A 957 9.93 -8.11 29.62
CA THR A 957 8.48 -8.00 29.81
C THR A 957 8.00 -6.57 29.91
N ARG A 958 6.77 -6.31 29.46
CA ARG A 958 6.06 -5.04 29.57
C ARG A 958 4.61 -5.30 29.96
N GLN A 959 4.12 -4.65 31.01
CA GLN A 959 2.72 -4.79 31.41
C GLN A 959 1.87 -3.64 30.87
N VAL A 960 0.63 -3.94 30.49
CA VAL A 960 -0.41 -2.95 30.20
C VAL A 960 -1.67 -3.24 31.02
N ARG A 961 -2.43 -2.20 31.34
CA ARG A 961 -3.65 -2.30 32.13
C ARG A 961 -4.87 -2.22 31.22
N VAL A 962 -5.71 -3.25 31.24
CA VAL A 962 -7.00 -3.20 30.54
C VAL A 962 -7.97 -2.35 31.35
N VAL A 963 -8.48 -1.28 30.77
CA VAL A 963 -9.55 -0.47 31.35
C VAL A 963 -10.86 -0.77 30.63
N SER A 964 -11.99 -0.52 31.30
CA SER A 964 -13.28 -0.53 30.61
C SER A 964 -13.23 0.51 29.49
N ALA A 965 -13.53 0.10 28.26
CA ALA A 965 -13.68 1.06 27.17
C ALA A 965 -14.70 2.12 27.60
N ALA A 966 -14.36 3.40 27.49
CA ALA A 966 -15.40 4.41 27.40
C ALA A 966 -16.26 4.01 26.22
N ALA A 967 -17.53 3.67 26.46
CA ALA A 967 -18.41 3.29 25.38
C ALA A 967 -18.37 4.44 24.35
N ILE A 968 -17.96 4.15 23.11
CA ILE A 968 -18.28 5.07 22.02
C ILE A 968 -19.78 5.14 22.03
N ALA A 969 -20.28 6.29 22.46
CA ALA A 969 -21.67 6.46 22.68
C ALA A 969 -22.32 6.56 21.29
N GLN A 970 -23.23 5.62 21.00
CA GLN A 970 -23.77 5.37 19.66
C GLN A 970 -25.24 5.78 19.64
N THR A 971 -25.72 6.30 18.52
CA THR A 971 -27.16 6.58 18.37
C THR A 971 -28.01 5.32 18.58
N PRO A 972 -29.27 5.45 19.03
CA PRO A 972 -30.11 4.29 19.30
C PRO A 972 -30.36 3.44 18.05
N ILE A 973 -30.14 2.12 18.12
CA ILE A 973 -30.38 1.20 16.99
C ILE A 973 -31.65 0.39 17.24
N ALA A 974 -32.56 0.36 16.27
CA ALA A 974 -33.81 -0.37 16.35
C ALA A 974 -33.63 -1.89 16.37
N VAL A 975 -34.26 -2.58 17.32
CA VAL A 975 -34.30 -4.05 17.43
C VAL A 975 -35.52 -4.57 16.67
N GLY A 976 -35.48 -4.46 15.35
CA GLY A 976 -36.56 -4.88 14.45
C GLY A 976 -37.35 -3.72 13.83
N LEU A 977 -38.40 -4.06 13.07
CA LEU A 977 -39.28 -3.10 12.40
C LEU A 977 -40.59 -2.96 13.18
N PRO A 978 -41.14 -1.74 13.31
CA PRO A 978 -42.47 -1.55 13.86
C PRO A 978 -43.53 -2.01 12.86
N VAL A 979 -44.72 -2.34 13.35
CA VAL A 979 -45.87 -2.77 12.55
C VAL A 979 -46.96 -1.73 12.71
N LEU A 980 -47.54 -1.32 11.58
CA LEU A 980 -48.71 -0.45 11.54
C LEU A 980 -49.98 -1.30 11.64
N THR A 981 -50.80 -1.06 12.65
CA THR A 981 -52.01 -1.85 12.95
C THR A 981 -53.25 -0.96 13.07
N GLY A 982 -54.43 -1.51 12.85
CA GLY A 982 -55.71 -0.79 12.88
C GLY A 982 -56.46 -0.87 11.54
N THR A 983 -57.75 -0.52 11.56
CA THR A 983 -58.56 -0.44 10.34
C THR A 983 -58.34 0.93 9.70
N PRO A 984 -57.88 1.01 8.43
CA PRO A 984 -57.62 2.29 7.80
C PRO A 984 -58.92 2.90 7.28
N THR A 985 -59.83 3.26 8.18
CA THR A 985 -61.09 3.93 7.87
C THR A 985 -61.18 5.27 8.59
N VAL A 986 -61.72 6.30 7.93
CA VAL A 986 -61.95 7.61 8.56
C VAL A 986 -62.69 7.42 9.91
N GLY A 987 -62.19 8.07 10.96
CA GLY A 987 -62.67 7.96 12.33
C GLY A 987 -62.05 6.80 13.15
N SER A 988 -61.29 5.91 12.52
CA SER A 988 -60.58 4.81 13.20
C SER A 988 -59.15 5.19 13.58
N THR A 989 -58.61 4.56 14.61
CA THR A 989 -57.25 4.82 15.09
C THR A 989 -56.27 3.77 14.57
N LEU A 990 -55.20 4.23 13.93
CA LEU A 990 -54.02 3.43 13.62
C LEU A 990 -53.03 3.47 14.79
N THR A 991 -52.33 2.37 15.03
CA THR A 991 -51.33 2.21 16.10
C THR A 991 -50.04 1.65 15.53
N LEU A 992 -48.92 2.29 15.88
CA LEU A 992 -47.58 1.82 15.59
C LEU A 992 -47.08 0.95 16.75
N THR A 993 -46.62 -0.27 16.50
CA THR A 993 -46.06 -1.09 17.60
C THR A 993 -44.76 -0.49 18.13
N ASN A 994 -44.65 -0.38 19.45
CA ASN A 994 -43.36 -0.04 20.08
C ASN A 994 -42.32 -1.13 19.83
N ILE A 995 -41.11 -0.70 19.53
CA ILE A 995 -39.93 -1.54 19.36
C ILE A 995 -38.86 -1.13 20.36
N ALA A 996 -38.00 -2.07 20.74
CA ALA A 996 -36.84 -1.75 21.55
C ALA A 996 -35.78 -1.06 20.69
N PHE A 997 -35.03 -0.15 21.31
CA PHE A 997 -33.79 0.38 20.77
C PHE A 997 -32.64 0.02 21.70
N ILE A 998 -31.51 -0.41 21.14
CA ILE A 998 -30.25 -0.55 21.89
C ILE A 998 -29.51 0.80 21.91
N ASN A 999 -28.39 0.86 22.64
CA ASN A 999 -27.59 2.07 22.86
C ASN A 999 -28.29 3.14 23.72
N THR A 1000 -28.99 2.69 24.77
CA THR A 1000 -29.47 3.56 25.87
C THR A 1000 -30.31 4.77 25.39
N PRO A 1001 -31.42 4.55 24.67
CA PRO A 1001 -32.30 5.64 24.26
C PRO A 1001 -32.82 6.40 25.48
N THR A 1002 -32.68 7.73 25.46
CA THR A 1002 -33.21 8.64 26.50
C THR A 1002 -34.49 9.34 26.06
N SER A 1003 -34.85 9.28 24.79
CA SER A 1003 -36.10 9.85 24.25
C SER A 1003 -36.70 8.98 23.14
N THR A 1004 -38.00 9.13 22.90
CA THR A 1004 -38.70 8.51 21.77
C THR A 1004 -39.76 9.47 21.26
N ARG A 1005 -39.88 9.62 19.94
CA ARG A 1005 -40.94 10.42 19.30
C ARG A 1005 -41.48 9.72 18.05
N TYR A 1006 -42.70 10.06 17.68
CA TYR A 1006 -43.40 9.48 16.52
C TYR A 1006 -43.73 10.57 15.51
N VAL A 1007 -43.75 10.22 14.24
CA VAL A 1007 -44.21 11.12 13.16
C VAL A 1007 -45.10 10.32 12.23
N TRP A 1008 -46.27 10.87 11.92
CA TRP A 1008 -47.19 10.31 10.94
C TRP A 1008 -47.17 11.11 9.65
N TYR A 1009 -47.36 10.43 8.54
CA TYR A 1009 -47.32 11.02 7.21
C TYR A 1009 -48.57 10.66 6.41
N ARG A 1010 -49.05 11.61 5.61
CA ARG A 1010 -50.10 11.46 4.59
C ARG A 1010 -49.45 11.66 3.23
N ASP A 1011 -49.41 10.62 2.41
CA ASP A 1011 -48.73 10.61 1.10
C ASP A 1011 -47.27 11.09 1.13
N GLY A 1012 -46.59 10.90 2.27
CA GLY A 1012 -45.20 11.34 2.48
C GLY A 1012 -45.07 12.71 3.17
N ASP A 1013 -46.15 13.49 3.26
CA ASP A 1013 -46.16 14.77 3.98
C ASP A 1013 -46.45 14.59 5.47
N VAL A 1014 -45.72 15.31 6.32
CA VAL A 1014 -45.91 15.25 7.78
C VAL A 1014 -47.31 15.73 8.15
N ILE A 1015 -48.04 14.91 8.91
CA ILE A 1015 -49.33 15.29 9.49
C ILE A 1015 -49.06 16.10 10.75
N SER A 1016 -49.21 17.42 10.66
CA SER A 1016 -48.98 18.32 11.79
C SER A 1016 -49.80 17.93 13.03
N GLY A 1017 -49.12 17.82 14.18
CA GLY A 1017 -49.74 17.43 15.46
C GLY A 1017 -49.98 15.93 15.65
N ALA A 1018 -49.64 15.08 14.68
CA ALA A 1018 -49.69 13.62 14.82
C ALA A 1018 -48.32 13.10 15.30
N ASP A 1019 -48.07 13.21 16.59
CA ASP A 1019 -46.79 12.91 17.25
C ASP A 1019 -46.85 11.75 18.26
N LYS A 1020 -48.01 11.10 18.36
CA LYS A 1020 -48.26 9.98 19.27
C LYS A 1020 -48.02 8.63 18.60
N VAL A 1021 -47.86 7.58 19.40
CA VAL A 1021 -47.81 6.19 18.92
C VAL A 1021 -49.09 5.73 18.19
N THR A 1022 -50.17 6.50 18.33
CA THR A 1022 -51.46 6.31 17.67
C THR A 1022 -51.86 7.54 16.87
N TYR A 1023 -52.57 7.35 15.76
CA TYR A 1023 -53.15 8.42 14.96
C TYR A 1023 -54.59 8.09 14.56
N THR A 1024 -55.54 8.98 14.87
CA THR A 1024 -56.94 8.83 14.48
C THR A 1024 -57.14 9.44 13.11
N LEU A 1025 -57.59 8.61 12.17
CA LEU A 1025 -57.79 8.99 10.78
C LEU A 1025 -58.92 10.02 10.67
N VAL A 1026 -58.65 11.14 10.03
CA VAL A 1026 -59.60 12.22 9.81
C VAL A 1026 -60.17 12.18 8.39
N ALA A 1027 -61.19 12.98 8.12
CA ALA A 1027 -61.81 13.05 6.78
C ALA A 1027 -60.79 13.42 5.69
N ALA A 1028 -59.78 14.23 6.02
CA ALA A 1028 -58.69 14.60 5.12
C ALA A 1028 -57.73 13.45 4.79
N ASP A 1029 -57.80 12.31 5.49
CA ASP A 1029 -56.98 11.13 5.18
C ASP A 1029 -57.67 10.22 4.16
N LEU A 1030 -58.96 10.40 3.87
CA LEU A 1030 -59.72 9.54 2.96
C LEU A 1030 -59.07 9.47 1.57
N GLY A 1031 -58.71 8.25 1.14
CA GLY A 1031 -58.06 7.99 -0.15
C GLY A 1031 -56.53 8.12 -0.12
N HIS A 1032 -55.94 8.62 0.97
CA HIS A 1032 -54.51 8.85 1.10
C HIS A 1032 -53.78 7.68 1.77
N LEU A 1033 -52.48 7.52 1.46
CA LEU A 1033 -51.58 6.57 2.11
C LEU A 1033 -51.09 7.14 3.44
N ILE A 1034 -51.34 6.41 4.52
CA ILE A 1034 -50.85 6.77 5.86
C ILE A 1034 -49.65 5.90 6.22
N THR A 1035 -48.54 6.54 6.57
CA THR A 1035 -47.32 5.89 7.11
C THR A 1035 -46.92 6.52 8.44
N ALA A 1036 -46.02 5.87 9.17
CA ALA A 1036 -45.53 6.35 10.46
C ALA A 1036 -44.05 5.98 10.65
N ARG A 1037 -43.33 6.76 11.46
CA ARG A 1037 -41.92 6.54 11.80
C ARG A 1037 -41.72 6.75 13.30
N VAL A 1038 -40.90 5.89 13.91
CA VAL A 1038 -40.48 6.05 15.30
C VAL A 1038 -39.02 6.45 15.33
N TYR A 1039 -38.70 7.44 16.16
CA TYR A 1039 -37.36 7.94 16.41
C TYR A 1039 -37.01 7.70 17.87
N ALA A 1040 -35.76 7.36 18.15
CA ALA A 1040 -35.21 7.26 19.49
C ALA A 1040 -33.92 8.06 19.58
N GLY A 1041 -33.81 8.92 20.59
CA GLY A 1041 -32.66 9.80 20.80
C GLY A 1041 -31.85 9.44 22.04
N ASN A 1042 -30.56 9.73 22.02
CA ASN A 1042 -29.68 9.80 23.19
C ASN A 1042 -28.72 10.99 23.05
N ALA A 1043 -27.72 11.10 23.92
CA ALA A 1043 -26.75 12.19 23.91
C ALA A 1043 -25.92 12.27 22.60
N ASP A 1044 -25.89 11.20 21.80
CA ASP A 1044 -25.06 11.08 20.59
C ASP A 1044 -25.87 11.19 19.30
N GLY A 1045 -27.20 11.37 19.40
CA GLY A 1045 -28.07 11.64 18.27
C GLY A 1045 -29.31 10.76 18.23
N GLU A 1046 -29.94 10.70 17.06
CA GLU A 1046 -31.26 10.09 16.88
C GLU A 1046 -31.18 8.94 15.85
N GLY A 1047 -31.66 7.76 16.24
CA GLY A 1047 -31.90 6.65 15.34
C GLY A 1047 -33.38 6.47 15.06
N ASP A 1048 -33.72 5.77 13.99
CA ASP A 1048 -35.10 5.67 13.52
C ASP A 1048 -35.48 4.26 13.05
N SER A 1049 -36.78 3.98 12.97
CA SER A 1049 -37.32 2.78 12.32
C SER A 1049 -38.69 3.05 11.71
N THR A 1050 -38.94 2.45 10.55
CA THR A 1050 -40.17 2.62 9.75
C THR A 1050 -40.81 1.26 9.48
N PRO A 1051 -42.15 1.13 9.57
CA PRO A 1051 -42.84 -0.09 9.17
C PRO A 1051 -42.61 -0.44 7.71
N LYS A 1052 -42.72 -1.74 7.42
CA LYS A 1052 -42.53 -2.26 6.06
C LYS A 1052 -43.51 -1.67 5.03
N ASN A 1053 -44.72 -1.29 5.44
CA ASN A 1053 -45.80 -0.80 4.56
C ASN A 1053 -46.60 0.34 5.22
N GLY A 1054 -47.23 1.20 4.41
CA GLY A 1054 -48.31 2.11 4.81
C GLY A 1054 -49.72 1.53 4.56
N LEU A 1055 -50.76 2.24 4.98
CA LEU A 1055 -52.17 1.85 4.82
C LEU A 1055 -52.97 2.94 4.09
N TYR A 1056 -53.66 2.59 3.00
CA TYR A 1056 -54.60 3.50 2.33
C TYR A 1056 -55.92 3.58 3.09
N VAL A 1057 -56.42 4.80 3.28
CA VAL A 1057 -57.62 5.03 4.08
C VAL A 1057 -58.89 4.99 3.23
N SER A 1058 -59.88 4.19 3.65
CA SER A 1058 -61.21 4.12 3.04
C SER A 1058 -62.29 4.82 3.87
N ALA A 1059 -63.47 5.04 3.29
CA ALA A 1059 -64.61 5.58 4.03
C ALA A 1059 -65.07 4.56 5.09
N ALA A 1060 -65.50 5.04 6.26
CA ALA A 1060 -66.11 4.17 7.28
C ALA A 1060 -67.31 3.43 6.67
N ALA A 1061 -67.38 2.12 6.87
CA ALA A 1061 -68.54 1.33 6.46
C ALA A 1061 -69.78 1.84 7.19
N GLY A 1062 -70.82 2.22 6.45
CA GLY A 1062 -72.13 2.54 7.02
C GLY A 1062 -72.68 1.36 7.83
N ALA A 1063 -73.48 1.66 8.86
CA ALA A 1063 -74.08 0.67 9.74
C ALA A 1063 -74.69 -0.50 8.95
N LYS A 1064 -74.28 -1.72 9.32
CA LYS A 1064 -74.84 -2.98 8.84
C LYS A 1064 -76.34 -2.99 9.09
N GLY A 1065 -77.13 -3.10 8.03
CA GLY A 1065 -78.59 -3.22 8.11
C GLY A 1065 -79.04 -4.46 8.88
N ASP A 1066 -80.25 -4.40 9.44
CA ASP A 1066 -80.85 -5.44 10.25
C ASP A 1066 -80.82 -6.82 9.58
N LYS A 1067 -80.67 -7.84 10.42
CA LYS A 1067 -80.73 -9.26 10.07
C LYS A 1067 -82.04 -9.57 9.34
N GLY A 1068 -81.94 -10.16 8.15
CA GLY A 1068 -83.10 -10.62 7.38
C GLY A 1068 -83.88 -11.73 8.09
N ASP A 1069 -85.20 -11.70 7.89
CA ASP A 1069 -86.16 -12.65 8.47
C ASP A 1069 -85.92 -14.10 8.06
N THR A 1070 -86.28 -15.00 8.98
CA THR A 1070 -86.26 -16.46 8.80
C THR A 1070 -87.17 -16.86 7.63
N GLY A 1071 -86.65 -17.68 6.70
CA GLY A 1071 -87.45 -18.26 5.62
C GLY A 1071 -88.57 -19.17 6.14
N ALA A 1072 -89.76 -19.07 5.55
CA ALA A 1072 -90.95 -19.77 5.98
C ALA A 1072 -90.80 -21.31 5.94
N THR A 1073 -91.18 -21.97 7.04
CA THR A 1073 -91.33 -23.42 7.15
C THR A 1073 -92.33 -23.95 6.13
N GLY A 1074 -91.94 -24.93 5.31
CA GLY A 1074 -92.87 -25.65 4.44
C GLY A 1074 -93.88 -26.48 5.25
N PRO A 1075 -95.13 -26.64 4.79
CA PRO A 1075 -96.15 -27.40 5.51
C PRO A 1075 -95.74 -28.87 5.72
N ALA A 1076 -96.02 -29.40 6.91
CA ALA A 1076 -95.71 -30.79 7.28
C ALA A 1076 -96.53 -31.78 6.42
N GLY A 1077 -95.87 -32.82 5.91
CA GLY A 1077 -96.54 -33.98 5.31
C GLY A 1077 -97.26 -34.81 6.40
N ALA A 1078 -98.44 -35.33 6.07
CA ALA A 1078 -99.27 -36.10 7.00
C ALA A 1078 -98.60 -37.42 7.46
N ASN A 1079 -98.73 -37.75 8.75
CA ASN A 1079 -98.20 -38.96 9.37
C ASN A 1079 -98.89 -40.24 8.83
N GLY A 1080 -98.10 -41.23 8.40
CA GLY A 1080 -98.57 -42.57 8.04
C GLY A 1080 -98.41 -43.59 9.19
N THR A 1081 -99.42 -44.43 9.40
CA THR A 1081 -99.81 -45.07 10.67
C THR A 1081 -99.22 -46.44 11.02
N ASN A 1082 -98.18 -46.92 10.33
CA ASN A 1082 -97.62 -48.28 10.55
C ASN A 1082 -96.21 -48.54 9.97
N GLY A 1083 -95.36 -47.51 9.87
CA GLY A 1083 -93.92 -47.72 9.75
C GLY A 1083 -93.32 -48.05 8.37
N THR A 1084 -94.11 -48.15 7.29
CA THR A 1084 -93.51 -48.36 5.93
C THR A 1084 -94.08 -47.50 4.79
N ASN A 1085 -95.02 -46.57 5.02
CA ASN A 1085 -95.78 -45.97 3.88
C ASN A 1085 -96.19 -44.48 4.03
N GLY A 1086 -95.46 -43.64 4.77
CA GLY A 1086 -95.67 -42.17 4.76
C GLY A 1086 -94.80 -41.49 3.70
N ALA A 1087 -95.40 -40.94 2.65
CA ALA A 1087 -94.69 -40.28 1.55
C ALA A 1087 -94.08 -38.92 1.98
N PRO A 1088 -92.74 -38.72 1.91
CA PRO A 1088 -92.10 -37.45 2.29
C PRO A 1088 -92.46 -36.30 1.33
N GLY A 1089 -92.79 -35.14 1.90
CA GLY A 1089 -93.07 -33.90 1.16
C GLY A 1089 -91.83 -33.32 0.48
N ALA A 1090 -92.02 -32.61 -0.64
CA ALA A 1090 -90.93 -32.05 -1.43
C ALA A 1090 -90.09 -31.06 -0.60
N THR A 1091 -88.76 -31.24 -0.67
CA THR A 1091 -87.76 -30.38 -0.03
C THR A 1091 -87.73 -29.00 -0.70
N GLY A 1092 -87.88 -27.93 0.08
CA GLY A 1092 -87.71 -26.55 -0.38
C GLY A 1092 -86.25 -26.24 -0.74
N ALA A 1093 -86.05 -25.32 -1.69
CA ALA A 1093 -84.74 -25.01 -2.27
C ALA A 1093 -83.68 -24.65 -1.21
N THR A 1094 -82.53 -25.33 -1.28
CA THR A 1094 -81.35 -25.08 -0.45
C THR A 1094 -80.76 -23.72 -0.78
N GLY A 1095 -80.75 -22.79 0.18
CA GLY A 1095 -79.97 -21.55 0.11
C GLY A 1095 -78.48 -21.83 0.13
N ALA A 1096 -77.70 -21.06 -0.63
CA ALA A 1096 -76.27 -21.29 -0.85
C ALA A 1096 -75.46 -21.33 0.46
N THR A 1097 -74.70 -22.40 0.63
CA THR A 1097 -73.73 -22.64 1.70
C THR A 1097 -72.63 -21.58 1.69
N GLY A 1098 -72.37 -20.97 2.85
CA GLY A 1098 -71.28 -20.01 3.06
C GLY A 1098 -69.89 -20.63 2.87
N ALA A 1099 -68.93 -19.81 2.45
CA ALA A 1099 -67.54 -20.25 2.30
C ALA A 1099 -66.91 -20.58 3.66
N THR A 1100 -66.38 -21.80 3.76
CA THR A 1100 -65.57 -22.32 4.87
C THR A 1100 -64.31 -21.48 5.08
N GLY A 1101 -64.04 -21.06 6.33
CA GLY A 1101 -62.83 -20.29 6.67
C GLY A 1101 -61.53 -21.09 6.46
N PRO A 1102 -60.41 -20.44 6.09
CA PRO A 1102 -59.14 -21.13 5.95
C PRO A 1102 -58.62 -21.63 7.31
N VAL A 1103 -58.20 -22.89 7.31
CA VAL A 1103 -57.50 -23.62 8.38
C VAL A 1103 -56.15 -22.94 8.68
N GLY A 1104 -55.82 -22.76 9.96
CA GLY A 1104 -54.55 -22.16 10.39
C GLY A 1104 -53.32 -22.95 9.91
N PRO A 1105 -52.18 -22.30 9.61
CA PRO A 1105 -50.97 -23.01 9.24
C PRO A 1105 -50.45 -23.88 10.40
N ALA A 1106 -50.00 -25.08 10.05
CA ALA A 1106 -49.38 -26.03 10.94
C ALA A 1106 -48.04 -25.49 11.51
N GLY A 1107 -47.75 -25.80 12.78
CA GLY A 1107 -46.50 -25.41 13.43
C GLY A 1107 -45.25 -25.95 12.72
N PRO A 1108 -44.09 -25.29 12.88
CA PRO A 1108 -42.85 -25.70 12.22
C PRO A 1108 -42.45 -27.12 12.63
N LYS A 1109 -42.18 -27.94 11.62
CA LYS A 1109 -41.58 -29.27 11.73
C LYS A 1109 -40.09 -29.09 12.10
N GLY A 1110 -39.65 -29.77 13.16
CA GLY A 1110 -38.26 -29.74 13.61
C GLY A 1110 -37.23 -30.10 12.54
N ASP A 1111 -36.01 -29.58 12.72
CA ASP A 1111 -34.92 -29.65 11.77
C ASP A 1111 -34.63 -31.08 11.30
N LYS A 1112 -34.57 -31.23 9.98
CA LYS A 1112 -34.04 -32.42 9.33
C LYS A 1112 -32.53 -32.26 9.26
N GLY A 1113 -31.81 -33.13 9.95
CA GLY A 1113 -30.35 -33.12 10.03
C GLY A 1113 -29.64 -33.01 8.67
N ASP A 1114 -28.48 -32.37 8.70
CA ASP A 1114 -27.65 -32.02 7.55
C ASP A 1114 -27.43 -33.20 6.60
N LYS A 1115 -27.68 -32.93 5.31
CA LYS A 1115 -27.33 -33.83 4.21
C LYS A 1115 -26.11 -33.23 3.51
N GLY A 1116 -24.97 -33.91 3.65
CA GLY A 1116 -23.63 -33.41 3.39
C GLY A 1116 -23.35 -32.73 2.05
N ASP A 1117 -22.30 -31.90 2.10
CA ASP A 1117 -21.79 -31.03 1.05
C ASP A 1117 -21.52 -31.72 -0.29
N ALA A 1118 -21.72 -30.98 -1.39
CA ALA A 1118 -21.38 -31.43 -2.72
C ALA A 1118 -19.85 -31.56 -2.88
N PRO A 1119 -19.32 -32.61 -3.54
CA PRO A 1119 -17.89 -32.76 -3.75
C PRO A 1119 -17.34 -31.66 -4.67
N ASN A 1120 -16.18 -31.10 -4.33
CA ASN A 1120 -15.39 -30.26 -5.24
C ASN A 1120 -15.03 -31.08 -6.50
N VAL A 1121 -15.29 -30.51 -7.68
CA VAL A 1121 -15.02 -31.16 -8.97
C VAL A 1121 -14.23 -30.27 -9.90
N ARG A 1122 -13.29 -30.86 -10.63
CA ARG A 1122 -12.69 -30.29 -11.84
C ARG A 1122 -13.48 -30.78 -13.06
N VAL A 1123 -13.90 -29.87 -13.94
CA VAL A 1123 -14.58 -30.21 -15.20
C VAL A 1123 -13.74 -29.73 -16.38
N THR A 1124 -13.38 -30.63 -17.28
CA THR A 1124 -12.80 -30.28 -18.58
C THR A 1124 -13.78 -30.65 -19.68
N CYS A 1125 -13.98 -29.79 -20.67
CA CYS A 1125 -14.83 -30.06 -21.82
C CYS A 1125 -14.04 -29.77 -23.09
N ASP A 1126 -14.06 -30.68 -24.05
CA ASP A 1126 -13.32 -30.53 -25.30
C ASP A 1126 -14.29 -30.77 -26.47
N LEU A 1127 -14.24 -29.92 -27.51
CA LEU A 1127 -15.00 -30.11 -28.75
C LEU A 1127 -14.41 -31.31 -29.50
N ALA A 1128 -15.25 -32.30 -29.83
CA ALA A 1128 -14.82 -33.45 -30.60
C ALA A 1128 -14.49 -33.05 -32.05
N ALA A 1129 -13.60 -33.80 -32.69
CA ALA A 1129 -13.20 -33.58 -34.09
C ALA A 1129 -14.38 -33.58 -35.09
N ASP A 1130 -15.54 -34.15 -34.72
CA ASP A 1130 -16.76 -34.10 -35.52
C ASP A 1130 -17.42 -32.71 -35.58
N GLY A 1131 -16.97 -31.75 -34.76
CA GLY A 1131 -17.50 -30.39 -34.64
C GLY A 1131 -18.96 -30.31 -34.19
N LYS A 1132 -19.54 -31.43 -33.75
CA LYS A 1132 -20.96 -31.59 -33.38
C LYS A 1132 -21.15 -32.21 -32.00
N SER A 1133 -20.08 -32.67 -31.37
CA SER A 1133 -20.10 -33.24 -30.03
C SER A 1133 -19.15 -32.52 -29.09
N VAL A 1134 -19.53 -32.36 -27.83
CA VAL A 1134 -18.62 -31.93 -26.75
C VAL A 1134 -18.45 -33.09 -25.78
N VAL A 1135 -17.22 -33.37 -25.39
CA VAL A 1135 -16.88 -34.42 -24.43
C VAL A 1135 -16.40 -33.76 -23.14
N CYS A 1136 -17.18 -33.90 -22.07
CA CYS A 1136 -16.82 -33.37 -20.76
C CYS A 1136 -16.36 -34.48 -19.82
N THR A 1137 -15.31 -34.23 -19.06
CA THR A 1137 -14.78 -35.10 -18.02
C THR A 1137 -14.88 -34.37 -16.67
N ILE A 1138 -15.71 -34.90 -15.78
CA ILE A 1138 -15.96 -34.37 -14.43
C ILE A 1138 -15.20 -35.27 -13.45
N THR A 1139 -14.25 -34.70 -12.70
CA THR A 1139 -13.39 -35.44 -11.77
C THR A 1139 -13.56 -34.84 -10.36
N ALA A 1140 -13.92 -35.65 -9.38
CA ALA A 1140 -13.90 -35.26 -7.98
C ALA A 1140 -12.45 -34.97 -7.55
N ILE A 1141 -12.24 -33.99 -6.68
CA ILE A 1141 -10.91 -33.62 -6.18
C ILE A 1141 -10.77 -34.12 -4.72
N PRO A 1142 -9.67 -34.83 -4.34
CA PRO A 1142 -9.48 -35.46 -3.03
C PRO A 1142 -9.42 -34.49 -1.82
N PRO A 1143 -9.45 -35.02 -0.57
CA PRO A 1143 -8.58 -36.13 -0.15
C PRO A 1143 -9.05 -37.57 -0.42
N ALA A 1144 -10.29 -37.82 -0.86
CA ALA A 1144 -10.75 -39.18 -1.23
C ALA A 1144 -11.59 -39.25 -2.54
N ALA A 1145 -11.09 -38.65 -3.64
CA ALA A 1145 -11.86 -38.50 -4.88
C ALA A 1145 -12.38 -39.78 -5.53
N SER A 1146 -11.66 -40.91 -5.49
CA SER A 1146 -12.00 -42.08 -6.31
C SER A 1146 -13.33 -42.75 -5.97
N LYS A 1147 -13.86 -42.54 -4.74
CA LYS A 1147 -15.13 -43.11 -4.27
C LYS A 1147 -16.30 -42.12 -4.24
N ALA A 1148 -16.05 -40.82 -4.47
CA ALA A 1148 -17.07 -39.78 -4.40
C ALA A 1148 -18.18 -39.98 -5.44
N ALA A 1149 -19.43 -40.05 -5.00
CA ALA A 1149 -20.57 -40.25 -5.90
C ALA A 1149 -20.89 -38.95 -6.66
N LEU A 1150 -20.62 -38.92 -7.96
CA LEU A 1150 -20.96 -37.83 -8.86
C LEU A 1150 -22.30 -38.16 -9.51
N LYS A 1151 -23.39 -37.49 -9.11
CA LYS A 1151 -24.73 -37.63 -9.72
C LYS A 1151 -25.29 -36.26 -10.08
N GLY A 1152 -25.78 -36.09 -11.31
CA GLY A 1152 -26.28 -34.79 -11.77
C GLY A 1152 -26.74 -34.77 -13.23
N THR A 1153 -26.75 -33.58 -13.83
CA THR A 1153 -27.10 -33.34 -15.23
C THR A 1153 -26.11 -32.43 -15.93
N VAL A 1154 -25.90 -32.66 -17.23
CA VAL A 1154 -25.03 -31.86 -18.09
C VAL A 1154 -25.73 -31.56 -19.41
N ARG A 1155 -25.68 -30.32 -19.89
CA ARG A 1155 -26.33 -29.89 -21.15
C ARG A 1155 -25.53 -28.83 -21.89
N LEU A 1156 -25.73 -28.70 -23.19
CA LEU A 1156 -25.23 -27.54 -23.94
C LEU A 1156 -26.01 -26.29 -23.52
N ALA A 1157 -25.32 -25.17 -23.29
CA ALA A 1157 -25.96 -23.90 -22.95
C ALA A 1157 -26.96 -23.50 -24.04
N GLY A 1158 -28.10 -22.93 -23.62
CA GLY A 1158 -29.21 -22.61 -24.54
C GLY A 1158 -30.10 -23.80 -24.95
N THR A 1159 -29.75 -25.05 -24.60
CA THR A 1159 -30.59 -26.23 -24.89
C THR A 1159 -31.39 -26.69 -23.67
N LYS A 1160 -32.62 -27.19 -23.88
CA LYS A 1160 -33.45 -27.81 -22.83
C LYS A 1160 -33.05 -29.27 -22.53
N LYS A 1161 -32.41 -29.95 -23.48
CA LYS A 1161 -32.05 -31.37 -23.37
C LYS A 1161 -30.83 -31.56 -22.46
N ALA A 1162 -31.04 -32.13 -21.28
CA ALA A 1162 -29.98 -32.46 -20.34
C ALA A 1162 -29.68 -33.96 -20.30
N THR A 1163 -28.40 -34.29 -20.22
CA THR A 1163 -27.91 -35.67 -20.09
C THR A 1163 -27.64 -35.94 -18.61
N LYS A 1164 -28.26 -36.99 -18.06
CA LYS A 1164 -27.99 -37.41 -16.68
C LYS A 1164 -26.59 -38.03 -16.61
N VAL A 1165 -25.84 -37.67 -15.58
CA VAL A 1165 -24.51 -38.21 -15.29
C VAL A 1165 -24.53 -38.87 -13.92
N SER A 1166 -24.00 -40.09 -13.84
CA SER A 1166 -23.83 -40.81 -12.58
C SER A 1166 -22.58 -41.68 -12.63
N GLY A 1167 -21.71 -41.58 -11.62
CA GLY A 1167 -20.55 -42.45 -11.46
C GLY A 1167 -19.78 -42.13 -10.19
N LYS A 1168 -18.61 -42.75 -10.01
CA LYS A 1168 -17.75 -42.55 -8.84
C LYS A 1168 -16.41 -41.95 -9.27
N GLY A 1169 -15.99 -40.88 -8.60
CA GLY A 1169 -14.71 -40.20 -8.76
C GLY A 1169 -14.45 -39.49 -10.09
N LYS A 1170 -14.75 -40.11 -11.23
CA LYS A 1170 -14.61 -39.51 -12.56
C LYS A 1170 -15.76 -39.95 -13.47
N VAL A 1171 -16.42 -39.00 -14.12
CA VAL A 1171 -17.51 -39.27 -15.06
C VAL A 1171 -17.25 -38.53 -16.37
N LYS A 1172 -17.30 -39.26 -17.49
CA LYS A 1172 -17.18 -38.71 -18.84
C LYS A 1172 -18.55 -38.69 -19.49
N VAL A 1173 -18.95 -37.54 -20.05
CA VAL A 1173 -20.23 -37.36 -20.73
C VAL A 1173 -20.01 -36.76 -22.11
N ARG A 1174 -20.67 -37.32 -23.13
CA ARG A 1174 -20.65 -36.79 -24.50
C ARG A 1174 -22.01 -36.16 -24.80
N LEU A 1175 -22.00 -34.87 -25.11
CA LEU A 1175 -23.16 -34.13 -25.56
C LEU A 1175 -23.13 -34.05 -27.08
N ARG A 1176 -24.23 -34.37 -27.75
CA ARG A 1176 -24.34 -34.31 -29.21
C ARG A 1176 -25.32 -33.21 -29.61
N SER A 1177 -24.98 -32.48 -30.66
CA SER A 1177 -25.83 -31.50 -31.33
C SER A 1177 -26.16 -31.98 -32.74
N SER A 1178 -27.39 -31.74 -33.20
CA SER A 1178 -27.78 -31.98 -34.60
C SER A 1178 -27.15 -30.99 -35.58
N LYS A 1179 -26.70 -29.82 -35.08
CA LYS A 1179 -26.02 -28.78 -35.84
C LYS A 1179 -24.54 -28.66 -35.42
N LYS A 1180 -23.67 -28.17 -36.31
CA LYS A 1180 -22.27 -27.82 -35.95
C LYS A 1180 -22.28 -26.81 -34.80
N LEU A 1181 -21.41 -27.03 -33.82
CA LEU A 1181 -21.27 -26.16 -32.66
C LEU A 1181 -20.33 -24.99 -33.01
N LYS A 1182 -20.56 -23.82 -32.39
CA LYS A 1182 -19.66 -22.67 -32.51
C LYS A 1182 -18.27 -23.03 -31.97
N LYS A 1183 -17.19 -22.34 -32.39
CA LYS A 1183 -15.89 -22.40 -31.70
C LYS A 1183 -16.14 -22.06 -30.22
N ALA A 1184 -15.65 -22.92 -29.31
CA ALA A 1184 -15.83 -22.81 -27.86
C ALA A 1184 -17.30 -22.86 -27.32
N PRO A 1185 -18.04 -23.96 -27.52
CA PRO A 1185 -19.42 -24.08 -27.03
C PRO A 1185 -19.49 -24.15 -25.49
N LYS A 1186 -20.45 -23.45 -24.90
CA LYS A 1186 -20.70 -23.46 -23.44
C LYS A 1186 -21.50 -24.70 -23.01
N VAL A 1187 -21.13 -25.29 -21.88
CA VAL A 1187 -21.73 -26.48 -21.26
C VAL A 1187 -22.14 -26.19 -19.82
N VAL A 1188 -23.39 -26.47 -19.47
CA VAL A 1188 -23.93 -26.29 -18.11
C VAL A 1188 -23.93 -27.64 -17.38
N VAL A 1189 -23.30 -27.70 -16.21
CA VAL A 1189 -23.19 -28.88 -15.34
C VAL A 1189 -23.87 -28.58 -14.00
N LYS A 1190 -24.71 -29.50 -13.53
CA LYS A 1190 -25.36 -29.45 -12.21
C LYS A 1190 -25.16 -30.79 -11.51
N LEU A 1191 -24.51 -30.82 -10.35
CA LEU A 1191 -24.29 -32.03 -9.55
C LEU A 1191 -25.02 -31.92 -8.21
N GLY A 1192 -25.70 -33.00 -7.80
CA GLY A 1192 -26.46 -33.03 -6.54
C GLY A 1192 -27.47 -31.88 -6.41
N SER A 1193 -27.52 -31.28 -5.22
CA SER A 1193 -28.30 -30.08 -4.90
C SER A 1193 -27.62 -28.77 -5.30
N ALA A 1194 -26.40 -28.80 -5.85
CA ALA A 1194 -25.62 -27.59 -6.14
C ALA A 1194 -26.24 -26.71 -7.24
N LYS A 1195 -25.90 -25.40 -7.22
CA LYS A 1195 -26.16 -24.48 -8.33
C LYS A 1195 -25.47 -24.97 -9.60
N SER A 1196 -26.08 -24.78 -10.76
CA SER A 1196 -25.47 -25.15 -12.04
C SER A 1196 -24.29 -24.25 -12.37
N ARG A 1197 -23.16 -24.81 -12.79
CA ARG A 1197 -21.98 -24.08 -13.27
C ARG A 1197 -21.84 -24.21 -14.80
N THR A 1198 -21.32 -23.18 -15.47
CA THR A 1198 -21.12 -23.18 -16.93
C THR A 1198 -19.63 -23.23 -17.25
N TYR A 1199 -19.26 -24.10 -18.19
CA TYR A 1199 -17.88 -24.31 -18.64
C TYR A 1199 -17.80 -24.08 -20.16
N THR A 1200 -16.73 -23.47 -20.62
CA THR A 1200 -16.46 -23.30 -22.06
C THR A 1200 -15.64 -24.51 -22.53
N ALA A 1201 -16.10 -25.19 -23.59
CA ALA A 1201 -15.32 -26.29 -24.16
C ALA A 1201 -14.13 -25.75 -24.95
N ARG A 1202 -12.96 -26.37 -24.77
CA ARG A 1202 -11.74 -26.08 -25.53
C ARG A 1202 -11.84 -26.59 -26.96
#